data_AF-A0A9D8XPG4-F1
#
_entry.id   AF-A0A9D8XPG4-F1
#
_cell.length_a   1.000
_cell.length_b   1.000
_cell.length_c   1.000
_cell.angle_alpha   90.00
_cell.angle_beta   90.00
_cell.angle_gamma   90.00
#
_symmetry.space_group_name_H-M   'P 1'
#
loop_
_entity.id
_entity.type
_entity.pdbx_description
1 polymer ?
#
loop_
_entity_poly.entity_id
_entity_poly.type
_entity_poly.pdbx_seq_one_letter_code
_entity_poly.pdbx_strand_id
1 'polypeptide(L)'
;MQYKKMHNSFHFITILAVFFSFCAVFAADAVKEPDYLIEGRKKGLWREVKEAPPTPEIKNKREVFYVELEKFGIKPGIPQKQEEVIDGETVRCYSDAAYQQALANLKGIKAAIAKGAARGAKWIVFPKAEIPICYSSRPNERIFINYSNVIVDFGGATLKVIYDSEKRSPFHLTYDKNTKTYIPSTKPVYTFAGKGIIVADCSNTTVRNVKLIGDKIDRSFKIQAEKAEESTYGIASGGNCTDVVVEKVDVAFFMGDGLTCSSGSTPHVRVGYQMGWKEGNLSPKGKEIPGSGYFRSDFIKVNPESTFYMQGYGYTQGMTGLKKRAYHIYLYDKNKKFLGYVGFVPVLRFFASTKKTAFVRLVVEEEKKDKHSWQMFLKQGKHGENITIRDNYIHHNHRGGMTIGVNDMIITRNKFYNNGVAPDKEHNLPGFEQKGGNPFMTRYHINMEDSQGHNIQVINNRFEGGRLGVAVRGNDFIVSDNEFINTGISFYRMYHVICRNNTIRGGGISSFPYNKDGGYFRNWHIENNTIINGSVNFAGNAPLASFCNNHLTGKLNTAGEIQTFKNNTIVVDVNAGFGSAVNLANIRKIDSCKFTKSPDCTVNNTINLNCKDVENSTFERLKISVKDSVIRNSTLENCSLNFSGTLRLENCTMIRSNYTVRNNYATHPHNSAFFILPWKDGALTLDQCRIKVLDQKVPFFSSNSHQPTESTLTLNNTTVEPAGAVKTNLFQQVDGELK
;
A
#
# COMPACT_ATOMS: atom_id res chain seq x y z
N MET A 1 -39.92 -15.85 -42.23
CA MET A 1 -38.64 -15.82 -41.48
C MET A 1 -37.95 -14.44 -41.53
N GLN A 2 -38.69 -13.32 -41.54
CA GLN A 2 -38.12 -11.95 -41.58
C GLN A 2 -38.65 -10.98 -40.49
N TYR A 3 -39.62 -11.38 -39.67
CA TYR A 3 -40.15 -10.51 -38.61
C TYR A 3 -39.41 -10.60 -37.25
N LYS A 4 -38.46 -11.53 -37.09
CA LYS A 4 -37.75 -11.74 -35.80
C LYS A 4 -36.43 -10.97 -35.67
N LYS A 5 -35.97 -10.25 -36.71
CA LYS A 5 -34.68 -9.53 -36.71
C LYS A 5 -34.78 -8.03 -36.35
N MET A 6 -35.96 -7.41 -36.37
CA MET A 6 -36.10 -5.97 -36.06
C MET A 6 -36.31 -5.66 -34.57
N HIS A 7 -36.84 -6.60 -33.77
CA HIS A 7 -37.07 -6.35 -32.33
C HIS A 7 -35.79 -6.36 -31.47
N ASN A 8 -34.75 -7.10 -31.89
CA ASN A 8 -33.50 -7.17 -31.14
C ASN A 8 -32.61 -5.93 -31.35
N SER A 9 -32.67 -5.30 -32.52
CA SER A 9 -31.90 -4.07 -32.79
C SER A 9 -32.43 -2.87 -32.01
N PHE A 10 -33.75 -2.79 -31.79
CA PHE A 10 -34.35 -1.71 -31.01
C PHE A 10 -34.05 -1.82 -29.51
N HIS A 11 -34.05 -3.04 -28.96
CA HIS A 11 -33.62 -3.26 -27.57
C HIS A 11 -32.13 -2.96 -27.36
N PHE A 12 -31.27 -3.27 -28.34
CA PHE A 12 -29.83 -3.02 -28.23
C PHE A 12 -29.50 -1.52 -28.25
N ILE A 13 -30.19 -0.73 -29.08
CA ILE A 13 -30.00 0.73 -29.16
C ILE A 13 -30.52 1.42 -27.90
N THR A 14 -31.65 0.99 -27.34
CA THR A 14 -32.19 1.54 -26.09
C THR A 14 -31.30 1.20 -24.89
N ILE A 15 -30.74 -0.02 -24.84
CA ILE A 15 -29.76 -0.39 -23.81
C ILE A 15 -28.47 0.43 -23.95
N LEU A 16 -27.97 0.66 -25.17
CA LEU A 16 -26.81 1.52 -25.39
C LEU A 16 -27.09 2.97 -24.97
N ALA A 17 -28.25 3.52 -25.33
CA ALA A 17 -28.63 4.88 -24.98
C ALA A 17 -28.82 5.07 -23.46
N VAL A 18 -29.38 4.07 -22.77
CA VAL A 18 -29.48 4.07 -21.30
C VAL A 18 -28.09 3.93 -20.66
N PHE A 19 -27.20 3.12 -21.24
CA PHE A 19 -25.82 2.97 -20.76
C PHE A 19 -25.00 4.27 -20.95
N PHE A 20 -25.11 4.93 -22.10
CA PHE A 20 -24.46 6.23 -22.36
C PHE A 20 -25.05 7.36 -21.51
N SER A 21 -26.37 7.35 -21.25
CA SER A 21 -27.00 8.31 -20.35
C SER A 21 -26.60 8.09 -18.90
N PHE A 22 -26.44 6.83 -18.45
CA PHE A 22 -25.86 6.51 -17.14
C PHE A 22 -24.41 6.98 -17.03
N CYS A 23 -23.56 6.73 -18.05
CA CYS A 23 -22.19 7.22 -18.07
C CYS A 23 -22.10 8.75 -18.09
N ALA A 24 -23.02 9.44 -18.77
CA ALA A 24 -23.06 10.91 -18.82
C ALA A 24 -23.53 11.54 -17.49
N VAL A 25 -24.47 10.90 -16.78
CA VAL A 25 -24.91 11.36 -15.44
C VAL A 25 -23.80 11.16 -14.40
N PHE A 26 -23.04 10.07 -14.47
CA PHE A 26 -21.86 9.88 -13.61
C PHE A 26 -20.66 10.76 -13.99
N ALA A 27 -20.56 11.23 -15.24
CA ALA A 27 -19.52 12.18 -15.66
C ALA A 27 -19.85 13.64 -15.32
N ALA A 28 -21.14 13.99 -15.16
CA ALA A 28 -21.59 15.34 -14.82
C ALA A 28 -21.47 15.67 -13.32
N ASP A 29 -21.50 14.66 -12.44
CA ASP A 29 -21.09 14.78 -11.04
C ASP A 29 -19.58 14.55 -10.90
N ALA A 30 -18.80 15.30 -11.67
CA ALA A 30 -17.38 15.48 -11.38
C ALA A 30 -17.29 16.09 -9.98
N VAL A 31 -17.10 15.23 -8.97
CA VAL A 31 -16.84 15.60 -7.59
C VAL A 31 -15.80 16.71 -7.63
N LYS A 32 -16.22 17.93 -7.28
CA LYS A 32 -15.32 19.07 -7.13
C LYS A 32 -14.08 18.57 -6.40
N GLU A 33 -12.92 18.78 -7.00
CA GLU A 33 -11.66 18.36 -6.41
C GLU A 33 -11.66 18.82 -4.94
N PRO A 34 -11.59 17.89 -3.96
CA PRO A 34 -11.68 18.25 -2.56
C PRO A 34 -10.71 19.38 -2.20
N ASP A 35 -11.15 20.35 -1.39
CA ASP A 35 -10.38 21.55 -1.08
C ASP A 35 -8.97 21.24 -0.54
N TYR A 36 -8.77 20.09 0.11
CA TYR A 36 -7.46 19.66 0.61
C TYR A 36 -6.47 19.27 -0.50
N LEU A 37 -6.95 18.75 -1.65
CA LEU A 37 -6.10 18.48 -2.82
C LEU A 37 -5.66 19.79 -3.46
N ILE A 38 -6.60 20.74 -3.60
CA ILE A 38 -6.33 22.09 -4.09
C ILE A 38 -5.33 22.80 -3.15
N GLU A 39 -5.56 22.74 -1.85
CA GLU A 39 -4.71 23.36 -0.84
C GLU A 39 -3.34 22.67 -0.78
N GLY A 40 -3.28 21.35 -0.93
CA GLY A 40 -2.02 20.62 -1.01
C GLY A 40 -1.23 20.93 -2.29
N ARG A 41 -1.89 21.10 -3.45
CA ARG A 41 -1.23 21.61 -4.67
C ARG A 41 -0.73 23.04 -4.47
N LYS A 42 -1.55 23.93 -3.91
CA LYS A 42 -1.19 25.34 -3.59
C LYS A 42 0.01 25.43 -2.63
N LYS A 43 0.08 24.53 -1.65
CA LYS A 43 1.20 24.43 -0.68
C LYS A 43 2.42 23.68 -1.24
N GLY A 44 2.37 23.22 -2.49
CA GLY A 44 3.45 22.45 -3.12
C GLY A 44 3.66 21.07 -2.50
N LEU A 45 2.68 20.56 -1.75
CA LEU A 45 2.65 19.21 -1.17
C LEU A 45 2.30 18.15 -2.23
N TRP A 46 1.56 18.55 -3.28
CA TRP A 46 1.24 17.69 -4.42
C TRP A 46 1.73 18.38 -5.69
N ARG A 47 2.64 17.73 -6.42
CA ARG A 47 2.91 18.08 -7.81
C ARG A 47 2.01 17.23 -8.69
N GLU A 48 1.27 17.87 -9.60
CA GLU A 48 0.67 17.13 -10.72
C GLU A 48 1.78 16.35 -11.41
N VAL A 49 1.58 15.05 -11.53
CA VAL A 49 2.48 14.18 -12.26
C VAL A 49 2.42 14.60 -13.71
N LYS A 50 3.47 15.26 -14.18
CA LYS A 50 3.77 15.20 -15.60
C LYS A 50 4.20 13.76 -15.86
N GLU A 51 3.47 13.04 -16.71
CA GLU A 51 3.94 11.74 -17.18
C GLU A 51 5.41 11.91 -17.57
N ALA A 52 6.26 10.98 -17.11
CA ALA A 52 7.65 10.97 -17.52
C ALA A 52 7.65 11.02 -19.06
N PRO A 53 8.38 11.97 -19.67
CA PRO A 53 8.31 12.18 -21.11
C PRO A 53 8.49 10.84 -21.83
N PRO A 54 7.77 10.62 -22.94
CA PRO A 54 7.93 9.40 -23.73
C PRO A 54 9.42 9.22 -24.05
N THR A 55 9.87 7.97 -24.03
CA THR A 55 11.29 7.69 -24.28
C THR A 55 11.68 8.34 -25.62
N PRO A 56 12.76 9.14 -25.67
CA PRO A 56 13.14 9.83 -26.89
C PRO A 56 13.30 8.83 -28.04
N GLU A 57 12.77 9.13 -29.21
CA GLU A 57 13.12 8.34 -30.39
C GLU A 57 14.59 8.60 -30.77
N ILE A 58 15.27 7.58 -31.32
CA ILE A 58 16.63 7.74 -31.85
C ILE A 58 16.55 8.65 -33.09
N LYS A 59 16.77 9.94 -32.91
CA LYS A 59 16.75 10.93 -34.00
C LYS A 59 18.10 11.08 -34.71
N ASN A 60 19.20 10.71 -34.04
CA ASN A 60 20.55 10.87 -34.56
C ASN A 60 21.43 9.64 -34.25
N LYS A 61 21.95 8.97 -35.29
CA LYS A 61 22.84 7.81 -35.15
C LYS A 61 24.11 8.11 -34.36
N ARG A 62 24.57 9.38 -34.32
CA ARG A 62 25.75 9.80 -33.55
C ARG A 62 25.54 9.77 -32.04
N GLU A 63 24.29 9.67 -31.57
CA GLU A 63 23.96 9.59 -30.14
C GLU A 63 23.92 8.15 -29.61
N VAL A 64 24.17 7.15 -30.46
CA VAL A 64 24.05 5.72 -30.13
C VAL A 64 25.41 5.04 -30.12
N PHE A 65 25.67 4.28 -29.05
CA PHE A 65 26.78 3.37 -28.91
C PHE A 65 26.25 1.93 -28.90
N TYR A 66 26.43 1.22 -30.03
CA TYR A 66 26.12 -0.20 -30.12
C TYR A 66 27.25 -1.02 -29.51
N VAL A 67 26.92 -1.90 -28.58
CA VAL A 67 27.88 -2.76 -27.90
C VAL A 67 28.16 -4.00 -28.74
N GLU A 68 29.42 -4.24 -29.07
CA GLU A 68 29.87 -5.50 -29.67
C GLU A 68 30.41 -6.40 -28.56
N LEU A 69 29.69 -7.47 -28.24
CA LEU A 69 29.95 -8.30 -27.04
C LEU A 69 31.40 -8.77 -26.95
N GLU A 70 31.96 -9.29 -28.04
CA GLU A 70 33.33 -9.81 -28.10
C GLU A 70 34.39 -8.77 -27.80
N LYS A 71 34.20 -7.51 -28.24
CA LYS A 71 35.14 -6.39 -27.97
C LYS A 71 35.24 -6.08 -26.48
N PHE A 72 34.23 -6.44 -25.70
CA PHE A 72 34.18 -6.26 -24.25
C PHE A 72 34.40 -7.57 -23.48
N GLY A 73 34.79 -8.65 -24.17
CA GLY A 73 35.00 -9.97 -23.55
C GLY A 73 33.73 -10.61 -23.00
N ILE A 74 32.55 -10.15 -23.43
CA ILE A 74 31.26 -10.71 -23.03
C ILE A 74 31.00 -11.94 -23.90
N LYS A 75 30.90 -13.12 -23.29
CA LYS A 75 30.57 -14.37 -23.98
C LYS A 75 29.13 -14.81 -23.68
N PRO A 76 28.29 -14.98 -24.71
CA PRO A 76 26.94 -15.51 -24.53
C PRO A 76 26.95 -17.02 -24.27
N GLY A 77 25.81 -17.54 -23.82
CA GLY A 77 25.58 -18.95 -23.52
C GLY A 77 25.50 -19.20 -22.02
N ILE A 78 24.33 -19.61 -21.52
CA ILE A 78 24.16 -20.02 -20.13
C ILE A 78 24.82 -21.41 -19.95
N PRO A 79 25.83 -21.53 -19.08
CA PRO A 79 26.48 -22.82 -18.83
C PRO A 79 25.47 -23.80 -18.20
N GLN A 80 25.71 -25.09 -18.36
CA GLN A 80 24.94 -26.12 -17.65
C GLN A 80 25.62 -26.45 -16.33
N LYS A 81 24.83 -26.89 -15.34
CA LYS A 81 25.37 -27.49 -14.12
C LYS A 81 25.92 -28.88 -14.43
N GLN A 82 27.06 -29.21 -13.84
CA GLN A 82 27.72 -30.51 -13.92
C GLN A 82 27.66 -31.21 -12.56
N GLU A 83 27.82 -32.53 -12.56
CA GLU A 83 27.97 -33.31 -11.33
C GLU A 83 29.39 -33.19 -10.80
N GLU A 84 29.53 -32.90 -9.52
CA GLU A 84 30.79 -32.89 -8.79
C GLU A 84 30.61 -33.62 -7.45
N VAL A 85 31.68 -34.24 -6.94
CA VAL A 85 31.69 -34.86 -5.62
C VAL A 85 32.30 -33.86 -4.62
N ILE A 86 31.49 -33.37 -3.68
CA ILE A 86 31.91 -32.45 -2.61
C ILE A 86 31.61 -33.13 -1.28
N ASP A 87 32.64 -33.30 -0.45
CA ASP A 87 32.54 -33.94 0.86
C ASP A 87 31.84 -35.33 0.83
N GLY A 88 32.04 -36.08 -0.27
CA GLY A 88 31.45 -37.41 -0.48
C GLY A 88 30.03 -37.41 -1.04
N GLU A 89 29.40 -36.24 -1.22
CA GLU A 89 28.08 -36.11 -1.84
C GLU A 89 28.18 -35.69 -3.30
N THR A 90 27.35 -36.28 -4.17
CA THR A 90 27.21 -35.82 -5.56
C THR A 90 26.28 -34.61 -5.59
N VAL A 91 26.82 -33.47 -6.02
CA VAL A 91 26.10 -32.20 -6.14
C VAL A 91 26.09 -31.75 -7.60
N ARG A 92 24.97 -31.14 -8.05
CA ARG A 92 24.91 -30.50 -9.37
C ARG A 92 25.23 -29.03 -9.22
N CYS A 93 26.35 -28.59 -9.76
CA CYS A 93 26.85 -27.22 -9.59
C CYS A 93 27.51 -26.65 -10.84
N TYR A 94 27.75 -25.33 -10.86
CA TYR A 94 28.54 -24.69 -11.92
C TYR A 94 30.05 -24.84 -11.65
N SER A 95 30.83 -24.95 -12.72
CA SER A 95 32.29 -25.01 -12.65
C SER A 95 32.89 -23.65 -12.28
N ASP A 96 34.11 -23.66 -11.73
CA ASP A 96 34.84 -22.41 -11.43
C ASP A 96 35.10 -21.60 -12.71
N ALA A 97 35.35 -22.28 -13.83
CA ALA A 97 35.51 -21.63 -15.14
C ALA A 97 34.24 -20.90 -15.58
N ALA A 98 33.05 -21.47 -15.32
CA ALA A 98 31.77 -20.82 -15.59
C ALA A 98 31.61 -19.54 -14.73
N TYR A 99 31.96 -19.60 -13.44
CA TYR A 99 31.99 -18.41 -12.58
C TYR A 99 32.97 -17.35 -13.09
N GLN A 100 34.20 -17.72 -13.47
CA GLN A 100 35.18 -16.77 -14.02
C GLN A 100 34.67 -16.09 -15.29
N GLN A 101 34.03 -16.83 -16.20
CA GLN A 101 33.44 -16.24 -17.40
C GLN A 101 32.25 -15.34 -17.07
N ALA A 102 31.38 -15.72 -16.12
CA ALA A 102 30.27 -14.87 -15.67
C ALA A 102 30.77 -13.55 -15.03
N LEU A 103 31.88 -13.59 -14.27
CA LEU A 103 32.53 -12.40 -13.76
C LEU A 103 33.14 -11.53 -14.89
N ALA A 104 33.76 -12.16 -15.90
CA ALA A 104 34.26 -11.45 -17.07
C ALA A 104 33.12 -10.74 -17.82
N ASN A 105 31.95 -11.39 -17.96
CA ASN A 105 30.75 -10.79 -18.55
C ASN A 105 30.27 -9.56 -17.76
N LEU A 106 30.20 -9.62 -16.42
CA LEU A 106 29.87 -8.47 -15.58
C LEU A 106 30.81 -7.29 -15.83
N LYS A 107 32.12 -7.55 -15.86
CA LYS A 107 33.16 -6.54 -16.11
C LYS A 107 33.04 -5.97 -17.52
N GLY A 108 32.78 -6.81 -18.52
CA GLY A 108 32.56 -6.42 -19.90
C GLY A 108 31.35 -5.51 -20.08
N ILE A 109 30.20 -5.86 -19.49
CA ILE A 109 28.98 -5.04 -19.52
C ILE A 109 29.26 -3.66 -18.90
N LYS A 110 29.89 -3.62 -17.72
CA LYS A 110 30.27 -2.37 -17.06
C LYS A 110 31.21 -1.53 -17.94
N ALA A 111 32.22 -2.15 -18.55
CA ALA A 111 33.17 -1.47 -19.42
C ALA A 111 32.50 -0.90 -20.69
N ALA A 112 31.54 -1.64 -21.27
CA ALA A 112 30.77 -1.18 -22.42
C ALA A 112 29.94 0.07 -22.09
N ILE A 113 29.26 0.07 -20.95
CA ILE A 113 28.48 1.23 -20.48
C ILE A 113 29.39 2.44 -20.25
N ALA A 114 30.51 2.23 -19.55
CA ALA A 114 31.49 3.28 -19.31
C ALA A 114 32.05 3.86 -20.62
N LYS A 115 32.33 3.01 -21.62
CA LYS A 115 32.85 3.43 -22.92
C LYS A 115 31.82 4.22 -23.72
N GLY A 116 30.55 3.79 -23.72
CA GLY A 116 29.46 4.53 -24.37
C GLY A 116 29.26 5.91 -23.76
N ALA A 117 29.18 5.97 -22.43
CA ALA A 117 29.03 7.23 -21.70
C ALA A 117 30.21 8.18 -21.92
N ALA A 118 31.45 7.67 -21.88
CA ALA A 118 32.66 8.48 -22.14
C ALA A 118 32.73 9.04 -23.58
N ARG A 119 32.00 8.43 -24.53
CA ARG A 119 31.85 8.94 -25.90
C ARG A 119 30.71 9.96 -26.05
N GLY A 120 30.01 10.30 -24.96
CA GLY A 120 28.85 11.18 -24.98
C GLY A 120 27.61 10.55 -25.62
N ALA A 121 27.55 9.21 -25.72
CA ALA A 121 26.37 8.54 -26.24
C ALA A 121 25.20 8.69 -25.28
N LYS A 122 24.03 9.07 -25.80
CA LYS A 122 22.77 9.07 -25.05
C LYS A 122 22.17 7.68 -24.98
N TRP A 123 22.42 6.84 -25.99
CA TRP A 123 21.93 5.47 -26.07
C TRP A 123 23.10 4.49 -26.05
N ILE A 124 23.06 3.51 -25.15
CA ILE A 124 24.02 2.42 -25.06
C ILE A 124 23.21 1.15 -25.27
N VAL A 125 23.36 0.52 -26.43
CA VAL A 125 22.48 -0.56 -26.90
C VAL A 125 23.26 -1.87 -26.95
N PHE A 126 22.86 -2.83 -26.12
CA PHE A 126 23.35 -4.20 -26.19
C PHE A 126 22.55 -5.01 -27.22
N PRO A 127 23.18 -5.97 -27.91
CA PRO A 127 22.46 -6.91 -28.76
C PRO A 127 21.72 -7.93 -27.89
N LYS A 128 20.63 -8.49 -28.44
CA LYS A 128 19.94 -9.63 -27.83
C LYS A 128 20.90 -10.81 -27.71
N ALA A 129 21.08 -11.29 -26.49
CA ALA A 129 21.91 -12.46 -26.18
C ALA A 129 21.51 -13.06 -24.83
N GLU A 130 21.88 -14.31 -24.58
CA GLU A 130 21.80 -14.91 -23.24
C GLU A 130 23.18 -14.87 -22.59
N ILE A 131 23.30 -14.18 -21.47
CA ILE A 131 24.59 -13.86 -20.86
C ILE A 131 24.57 -14.33 -19.39
N PRO A 132 25.44 -15.28 -19.00
CA PRO A 132 25.57 -15.64 -17.59
C PRO A 132 26.29 -14.51 -16.85
N ILE A 133 25.77 -14.17 -15.67
CA ILE A 133 26.37 -13.27 -14.71
C ILE A 133 26.43 -13.95 -13.33
N CYS A 134 27.20 -13.42 -12.40
CA CYS A 134 27.27 -13.96 -11.03
C CYS A 134 27.22 -12.83 -10.00
N TYR A 135 27.20 -13.18 -8.71
CA TYR A 135 27.41 -12.20 -7.65
C TYR A 135 28.91 -12.04 -7.35
N SER A 136 29.30 -10.85 -6.86
CA SER A 136 30.64 -10.60 -6.32
C SER A 136 30.57 -9.76 -5.05
N SER A 137 31.32 -10.19 -4.03
CA SER A 137 31.55 -9.42 -2.81
C SER A 137 32.35 -8.13 -3.05
N ARG A 138 33.03 -8.00 -4.19
CA ARG A 138 33.82 -6.81 -4.52
C ARG A 138 32.95 -5.73 -5.17
N PRO A 139 32.92 -4.50 -4.65
CA PRO A 139 32.07 -3.42 -5.18
C PRO A 139 32.34 -3.07 -6.65
N ASN A 140 33.58 -3.20 -7.11
CA ASN A 140 33.99 -2.87 -8.47
C ASN A 140 33.59 -3.94 -9.51
N GLU A 141 33.11 -5.10 -9.08
CA GLU A 141 32.76 -6.27 -9.90
C GLU A 141 31.24 -6.47 -10.01
N ARG A 142 30.52 -5.40 -10.37
CA ARG A 142 29.06 -5.37 -10.47
C ARG A 142 28.64 -4.53 -11.68
N ILE A 143 27.46 -4.81 -12.24
CA ILE A 143 26.86 -3.92 -13.24
C ILE A 143 26.37 -2.67 -12.49
N PHE A 144 27.17 -1.60 -12.54
CA PHE A 144 26.90 -0.34 -11.86
C PHE A 144 26.72 0.77 -12.91
N ILE A 145 25.51 1.32 -12.97
CA ILE A 145 25.12 2.38 -13.89
C ILE A 145 25.07 3.68 -13.09
N ASN A 146 26.12 4.48 -13.20
CA ASN A 146 26.31 5.73 -12.50
C ASN A 146 26.62 6.90 -13.45
N TYR A 147 26.01 6.85 -14.63
CA TYR A 147 26.14 7.88 -15.66
C TYR A 147 24.79 8.57 -15.84
N SER A 148 24.81 9.90 -15.92
CA SER A 148 23.63 10.74 -16.14
C SER A 148 23.37 10.97 -17.63
N ASN A 149 22.12 11.24 -18.00
CA ASN A 149 21.68 11.52 -19.37
C ASN A 149 21.93 10.37 -20.35
N VAL A 150 21.80 9.14 -19.88
CA VAL A 150 22.01 7.93 -20.68
C VAL A 150 20.83 6.97 -20.60
N ILE A 151 20.59 6.26 -21.69
CA ILE A 151 19.66 5.15 -21.82
C ILE A 151 20.49 3.91 -22.05
N VAL A 152 20.44 2.99 -21.09
CA VAL A 152 21.05 1.66 -21.19
C VAL A 152 19.95 0.70 -21.64
N ASP A 153 19.97 0.36 -22.92
CA ASP A 153 19.04 -0.55 -23.57
C ASP A 153 19.71 -1.91 -23.75
N PHE A 154 19.20 -2.93 -23.06
CA PHE A 154 19.76 -4.28 -23.15
C PHE A 154 19.31 -5.05 -24.40
N GLY A 155 18.52 -4.43 -25.30
CA GLY A 155 18.13 -5.00 -26.59
C GLY A 155 17.36 -6.31 -26.50
N GLY A 156 16.72 -6.59 -25.35
CA GLY A 156 16.05 -7.85 -25.07
C GLY A 156 16.99 -8.98 -24.62
N ALA A 157 18.22 -8.66 -24.20
CA ALA A 157 19.14 -9.65 -23.65
C ALA A 157 18.61 -10.29 -22.36
N THR A 158 18.92 -11.56 -22.19
CA THR A 158 18.69 -12.31 -20.96
C THR A 158 19.98 -12.31 -20.15
N LEU A 159 19.95 -11.72 -18.96
CA LEU A 159 21.00 -11.84 -17.96
C LEU A 159 20.55 -12.88 -16.92
N LYS A 160 21.22 -14.03 -16.85
CA LYS A 160 20.93 -15.05 -15.82
C LYS A 160 22.04 -15.08 -14.78
N VAL A 161 21.67 -14.94 -13.52
CA VAL A 161 22.58 -15.17 -12.40
C VAL A 161 22.82 -16.67 -12.27
N ILE A 162 24.06 -17.11 -12.45
CA ILE A 162 24.48 -18.47 -12.08
C ILE A 162 24.86 -18.50 -10.60
N TYR A 163 24.35 -19.49 -9.89
CA TYR A 163 24.54 -19.64 -8.45
C TYR A 163 24.34 -21.10 -8.01
N ASP A 164 25.03 -21.50 -6.94
CA ASP A 164 24.85 -22.78 -6.28
C ASP A 164 24.80 -22.58 -4.76
N SER A 165 23.85 -23.23 -4.11
CA SER A 165 23.76 -23.20 -2.64
C SER A 165 24.50 -24.32 -1.94
N GLU A 166 25.03 -25.28 -2.71
CA GLU A 166 25.80 -26.44 -2.22
C GLU A 166 27.31 -26.28 -2.47
N LYS A 167 27.71 -25.60 -3.55
CA LYS A 167 29.11 -25.28 -3.85
C LYS A 167 29.38 -23.78 -3.70
N ARG A 168 30.42 -23.43 -2.97
CA ARG A 168 30.79 -22.02 -2.76
C ARG A 168 31.28 -21.39 -4.06
N SER A 169 30.62 -20.32 -4.50
CA SER A 169 31.16 -19.45 -5.55
C SER A 169 32.55 -18.91 -5.16
N PRO A 170 33.53 -18.87 -6.08
CA PRO A 170 34.86 -18.31 -5.81
C PRO A 170 34.84 -16.81 -5.47
N PHE A 171 33.70 -16.13 -5.69
CA PHE A 171 33.53 -14.70 -5.39
C PHE A 171 32.70 -14.43 -4.13
N HIS A 172 32.29 -15.48 -3.42
CA HIS A 172 31.71 -15.37 -2.08
C HIS A 172 32.82 -15.11 -1.06
N LEU A 173 33.24 -13.85 -0.99
CA LEU A 173 34.36 -13.38 -0.17
C LEU A 173 33.89 -12.49 0.99
N THR A 174 34.72 -12.35 2.01
CA THR A 174 34.56 -11.39 3.12
C THR A 174 35.74 -10.43 3.11
N TYR A 175 35.48 -9.13 3.29
CA TYR A 175 36.54 -8.12 3.44
C TYR A 175 37.11 -8.17 4.85
N ASP A 176 38.39 -8.53 4.96
CA ASP A 176 39.14 -8.51 6.20
C ASP A 176 39.71 -7.10 6.42
N LYS A 177 39.28 -6.45 7.51
CA LYS A 177 39.70 -5.09 7.86
C LYS A 177 41.15 -5.02 8.29
N ASN A 178 41.72 -6.10 8.83
CA ASN A 178 43.08 -6.13 9.34
C ASN A 178 44.07 -6.19 8.17
N THR A 179 43.83 -7.10 7.23
CA THR A 179 44.69 -7.26 6.05
C THR A 179 44.31 -6.32 4.90
N LYS A 180 43.12 -5.70 4.95
CA LYS A 180 42.54 -4.90 3.85
C LYS A 180 42.39 -5.69 2.55
N THR A 181 42.13 -7.00 2.66
CA THR A 181 41.98 -7.90 1.52
C THR A 181 40.65 -8.66 1.58
N TYR A 182 40.26 -9.24 0.44
CA TYR A 182 39.11 -10.15 0.37
C TYR A 182 39.59 -11.59 0.52
N ILE A 183 39.07 -12.28 1.53
CA ILE A 183 39.33 -13.70 1.81
C ILE A 183 38.06 -14.52 1.57
N PRO A 184 38.15 -15.85 1.37
CA PRO A 184 36.97 -16.71 1.28
C PRO A 184 36.03 -16.50 2.47
N SER A 185 34.74 -16.36 2.18
CA SER A 185 33.72 -16.18 3.23
C SER A 185 33.56 -17.47 4.04
N THR A 186 33.51 -17.34 5.36
CA THR A 186 33.15 -18.43 6.28
C THR A 186 31.64 -18.57 6.48
N LYS A 187 30.84 -17.66 5.93
CA LYS A 187 29.37 -17.73 6.02
C LYS A 187 28.85 -18.94 5.24
N PRO A 188 27.70 -19.52 5.62
CA PRO A 188 27.10 -20.61 4.87
C PRO A 188 26.89 -20.25 3.39
N VAL A 189 27.11 -21.20 2.49
CA VAL A 189 27.13 -20.97 1.03
C VAL A 189 25.85 -20.29 0.54
N TYR A 190 24.69 -20.77 1.01
CA TYR A 190 23.35 -20.27 0.67
C TYR A 190 23.09 -18.79 1.03
N THR A 191 23.91 -18.17 1.90
CA THR A 191 23.73 -16.78 2.38
C THR A 191 24.37 -15.72 1.48
N PHE A 192 24.94 -16.12 0.33
CA PHE A 192 25.65 -15.17 -0.52
C PHE A 192 24.69 -14.13 -1.11
N ALA A 193 24.90 -12.87 -0.74
CA ALA A 193 24.07 -11.74 -1.14
C ALA A 193 24.56 -11.09 -2.44
N GLY A 194 23.64 -10.50 -3.20
CA GLY A 194 24.00 -9.87 -4.47
C GLY A 194 22.90 -9.05 -5.12
N LYS A 195 23.29 -8.28 -6.12
CA LYS A 195 22.39 -7.43 -6.93
C LYS A 195 22.76 -7.62 -8.39
N GLY A 196 21.77 -7.84 -9.25
CA GLY A 196 22.00 -8.00 -10.70
C GLY A 196 22.48 -6.72 -11.35
N ILE A 197 21.65 -5.67 -11.32
CA ILE A 197 21.96 -4.34 -11.84
C ILE A 197 21.82 -3.32 -10.70
N ILE A 198 22.74 -2.36 -10.61
CA ILE A 198 22.68 -1.26 -9.66
C ILE A 198 22.68 0.06 -10.43
N VAL A 199 21.69 0.91 -10.16
CA VAL A 199 21.55 2.26 -10.70
C VAL A 199 21.66 3.25 -9.54
N ALA A 200 22.78 3.95 -9.44
CA ALA A 200 23.04 4.87 -8.32
C ALA A 200 23.90 6.05 -8.80
N ASP A 201 23.89 7.15 -8.06
CA ASP A 201 24.74 8.32 -8.33
C ASP A 201 24.59 8.89 -9.75
N CYS A 202 23.36 8.90 -10.28
CA CYS A 202 23.07 9.37 -11.64
C CYS A 202 21.75 10.16 -11.71
N SER A 203 21.56 10.84 -12.83
CA SER A 203 20.34 11.61 -13.10
C SER A 203 19.90 11.50 -14.55
N ASN A 204 18.59 11.53 -14.81
CA ASN A 204 18.05 11.41 -16.18
C ASN A 204 18.58 10.14 -16.88
N THR A 205 18.37 9.00 -16.23
CA THR A 205 18.94 7.72 -16.65
C THR A 205 17.84 6.68 -16.81
N THR A 206 17.84 5.97 -17.94
CA THR A 206 16.87 4.90 -18.20
C THR A 206 17.56 3.55 -18.32
N VAL A 207 17.01 2.52 -17.68
CA VAL A 207 17.39 1.12 -17.87
C VAL A 207 16.21 0.37 -18.48
N ARG A 208 16.42 -0.32 -19.60
CA ARG A 208 15.32 -0.97 -20.32
C ARG A 208 15.67 -2.22 -21.10
N ASN A 209 14.61 -2.95 -21.48
CA ASN A 209 14.65 -4.10 -22.39
C ASN A 209 15.61 -5.21 -21.92
N VAL A 210 15.58 -5.56 -20.64
CA VAL A 210 16.36 -6.69 -20.08
C VAL A 210 15.43 -7.74 -19.49
N LYS A 211 15.74 -9.01 -19.75
CA LYS A 211 15.22 -10.13 -18.96
C LYS A 211 16.27 -10.52 -17.94
N LEU A 212 15.96 -10.42 -16.66
CA LEU A 212 16.87 -10.68 -15.56
C LEU A 212 16.35 -11.85 -14.73
N ILE A 213 17.08 -12.95 -14.74
CA ILE A 213 16.75 -14.19 -14.04
C ILE A 213 17.69 -14.35 -12.84
N GLY A 214 17.13 -14.42 -11.64
CA GLY A 214 17.86 -14.60 -10.39
C GLY A 214 18.23 -16.05 -10.08
N ASP A 215 18.70 -16.24 -8.85
CA ASP A 215 19.32 -17.47 -8.37
C ASP A 215 18.34 -18.49 -7.75
N LYS A 216 17.06 -18.15 -7.51
CA LYS A 216 16.08 -19.03 -6.86
C LYS A 216 15.94 -20.38 -7.56
N ILE A 217 15.95 -20.40 -8.88
CA ILE A 217 15.80 -21.63 -9.69
C ILE A 217 17.03 -22.55 -9.64
N ASP A 218 18.20 -22.01 -9.27
CA ASP A 218 19.44 -22.76 -9.24
C ASP A 218 19.76 -23.25 -7.81
N ARG A 219 18.94 -22.93 -6.81
CA ARG A 219 19.13 -23.32 -5.41
C ARG A 219 18.58 -24.71 -5.11
N SER A 220 19.26 -25.44 -4.22
CA SER A 220 18.85 -26.80 -3.86
C SER A 220 17.73 -26.84 -2.81
N PHE A 221 17.65 -25.83 -1.93
CA PHE A 221 16.71 -25.78 -0.81
C PHE A 221 16.76 -27.00 0.14
N LYS A 222 17.85 -27.79 0.12
CA LYS A 222 18.08 -28.90 1.05
C LYS A 222 18.18 -28.40 2.49
N ILE A 223 18.70 -27.18 2.68
CA ILE A 223 18.84 -26.55 3.99
C ILE A 223 17.62 -25.67 4.26
N GLN A 224 16.87 -25.96 5.33
CA GLN A 224 15.67 -25.21 5.68
C GLN A 224 15.90 -23.70 5.85
N ALA A 225 17.05 -23.29 6.38
CA ALA A 225 17.41 -21.88 6.54
C ALA A 225 17.56 -21.12 5.20
N GLU A 226 17.83 -21.82 4.09
CA GLU A 226 17.91 -21.22 2.76
C GLU A 226 16.56 -20.62 2.32
N LYS A 227 15.45 -21.21 2.75
CA LYS A 227 14.11 -20.70 2.43
C LYS A 227 13.82 -19.33 3.04
N ALA A 228 14.61 -18.90 4.02
CA ALA A 228 14.52 -17.60 4.66
C ALA A 228 15.45 -16.54 4.05
N GLU A 229 16.24 -16.90 3.03
CA GLU A 229 17.17 -15.95 2.42
C GLU A 229 16.43 -14.90 1.58
N GLU A 230 16.84 -13.65 1.77
CA GLU A 230 16.23 -12.47 1.16
C GLU A 230 17.26 -11.52 0.54
N SER A 231 18.52 -11.96 0.47
CA SER A 231 19.66 -11.07 0.28
C SER A 231 20.07 -10.89 -1.20
N THR A 232 19.25 -11.36 -2.14
CA THR A 232 19.52 -11.21 -3.58
C THR A 232 18.46 -10.38 -4.28
N TYR A 233 18.88 -9.47 -5.14
CA TYR A 233 17.97 -8.52 -5.79
C TYR A 233 18.23 -8.41 -7.29
N GLY A 234 17.18 -8.18 -8.08
CA GLY A 234 17.32 -7.97 -9.52
C GLY A 234 17.94 -6.62 -9.85
N ILE A 235 17.14 -5.56 -9.81
CA ILE A 235 17.61 -4.19 -10.06
C ILE A 235 17.48 -3.36 -8.79
N ALA A 236 18.59 -2.77 -8.35
CA ALA A 236 18.62 -1.85 -7.22
C ALA A 236 18.81 -0.41 -7.69
N SER A 237 17.95 0.51 -7.24
CA SER A 237 18.01 1.94 -7.52
C SER A 237 17.84 2.80 -6.26
N GLY A 238 18.12 4.10 -6.35
CA GLY A 238 17.66 5.11 -5.38
C GLY A 238 18.72 5.87 -4.59
N GLY A 239 19.96 5.38 -4.50
CA GLY A 239 21.04 6.12 -3.84
C GLY A 239 21.52 7.28 -4.71
N ASN A 240 21.34 8.53 -4.25
CA ASN A 240 21.73 9.76 -4.98
C ASN A 240 21.19 9.85 -6.42
N CYS A 241 20.02 9.25 -6.70
CA CYS A 241 19.42 9.25 -8.03
C CYS A 241 18.29 10.28 -8.17
N THR A 242 18.19 10.91 -9.34
CA THR A 242 17.08 11.79 -9.72
C THR A 242 16.64 11.49 -11.16
N ASP A 243 15.34 11.49 -11.46
CA ASP A 243 14.82 11.28 -12.83
C ASP A 243 15.29 9.93 -13.44
N VAL A 244 15.16 8.83 -12.68
CA VAL A 244 15.53 7.48 -13.15
C VAL A 244 14.30 6.71 -13.60
N VAL A 245 14.40 6.07 -14.76
CA VAL A 245 13.33 5.22 -15.31
C VAL A 245 13.81 3.77 -15.44
N VAL A 246 13.03 2.83 -14.94
CA VAL A 246 13.19 1.40 -15.22
C VAL A 246 11.96 0.93 -15.98
N GLU A 247 12.15 0.53 -17.25
CA GLU A 247 11.04 0.19 -18.13
C GLU A 247 11.26 -1.03 -19.02
N LYS A 248 10.17 -1.73 -19.38
CA LYS A 248 10.21 -2.89 -20.28
C LYS A 248 11.21 -3.95 -19.83
N VAL A 249 11.29 -4.19 -18.52
CA VAL A 249 12.11 -5.26 -17.94
C VAL A 249 11.24 -6.44 -17.51
N ASP A 250 11.81 -7.63 -17.63
CA ASP A 250 11.27 -8.88 -17.09
C ASP A 250 12.21 -9.35 -15.97
N VAL A 251 11.76 -9.32 -14.71
CA VAL A 251 12.62 -9.60 -13.54
C VAL A 251 12.01 -10.69 -12.68
N ALA A 252 12.75 -11.80 -12.54
CA ALA A 252 12.21 -12.99 -11.91
C ALA A 252 13.22 -13.81 -11.11
N PHE A 253 12.69 -14.66 -10.23
CA PHE A 253 13.43 -15.71 -9.52
C PHE A 253 14.60 -15.22 -8.65
N PHE A 254 14.50 -14.04 -8.05
CA PHE A 254 15.42 -13.60 -6.99
C PHE A 254 14.97 -14.12 -5.62
N MET A 255 15.92 -14.32 -4.70
CA MET A 255 15.62 -14.72 -3.31
C MET A 255 15.06 -13.57 -2.46
N GLY A 256 15.56 -12.36 -2.69
CA GLY A 256 15.00 -11.13 -2.13
C GLY A 256 13.90 -10.55 -3.02
N ASP A 257 14.10 -9.30 -3.41
CA ASP A 257 13.15 -8.57 -4.26
C ASP A 257 13.61 -8.51 -5.72
N GLY A 258 12.67 -8.61 -6.66
CA GLY A 258 12.98 -8.37 -8.08
C GLY A 258 13.54 -6.95 -8.29
N LEU A 259 12.88 -5.94 -7.71
CA LEU A 259 13.35 -4.56 -7.72
C LEU A 259 13.55 -4.04 -6.29
N THR A 260 14.52 -3.15 -6.08
CA THR A 260 14.63 -2.46 -4.79
C THR A 260 15.00 -1.01 -5.01
N CYS A 261 14.21 -0.11 -4.46
CA CYS A 261 14.48 1.32 -4.46
C CYS A 261 14.67 1.77 -3.02
N SER A 262 15.92 2.04 -2.66
CA SER A 262 16.27 2.50 -1.31
C SER A 262 17.18 3.70 -1.42
N SER A 263 17.22 4.52 -0.36
CA SER A 263 18.11 5.69 -0.27
C SER A 263 19.62 5.38 -0.39
N GLY A 264 20.01 4.11 -0.57
CA GLY A 264 21.39 3.66 -0.59
C GLY A 264 22.04 3.67 0.80
N SER A 265 23.29 3.22 0.84
CA SER A 265 24.16 3.27 2.02
C SER A 265 24.87 4.64 2.12
N THR A 266 24.09 5.72 2.15
CA THR A 266 24.62 7.06 2.40
C THR A 266 25.24 7.14 3.80
N PRO A 267 26.48 7.63 3.98
CA PRO A 267 27.09 7.76 5.29
C PRO A 267 26.23 8.59 6.25
N HIS A 268 26.12 8.12 7.49
CA HIS A 268 25.53 8.90 8.58
C HIS A 268 26.54 9.95 9.05
N VAL A 269 26.15 11.23 9.02
CA VAL A 269 26.93 12.32 9.59
C VAL A 269 26.77 12.31 11.12
N ARG A 270 25.51 12.22 11.58
CA ARG A 270 25.13 12.14 13.01
C ARG A 270 23.83 11.37 13.16
N VAL A 271 23.68 10.68 14.30
CA VAL A 271 22.41 10.11 14.77
C VAL A 271 21.73 11.10 15.73
N GLY A 272 20.40 11.09 15.80
CA GLY A 272 19.57 12.08 16.46
C GLY A 272 19.94 12.33 17.93
N TYR A 273 20.23 11.27 18.70
CA TYR A 273 20.67 11.40 20.08
C TYR A 273 22.07 12.04 20.24
N GLN A 274 22.88 12.04 19.18
CA GLN A 274 24.21 12.66 19.13
C GLN A 274 24.19 14.11 18.63
N MET A 275 23.03 14.68 18.30
CA MET A 275 22.92 16.04 17.76
C MET A 275 22.90 17.13 18.85
N GLY A 276 22.94 16.77 20.14
CA GLY A 276 23.04 17.75 21.22
C GLY A 276 21.82 18.65 21.39
N TRP A 277 20.61 18.10 21.21
CA TRP A 277 19.37 18.86 21.23
C TRP A 277 19.13 19.60 22.56
N LYS A 278 18.91 20.91 22.47
CA LYS A 278 18.61 21.85 23.57
C LYS A 278 17.33 22.64 23.28
N GLU A 279 16.53 22.89 24.31
CA GLU A 279 15.31 23.72 24.20
C GLU A 279 15.64 25.16 23.83
N GLY A 280 14.89 25.69 22.87
CA GLY A 280 15.07 27.03 22.32
C GLY A 280 15.22 27.03 20.81
N ASN A 281 15.16 28.22 20.23
CA ASN A 281 15.19 28.46 18.80
C ASN A 281 16.49 29.20 18.40
N LEU A 282 16.63 29.48 17.11
CA LEU A 282 17.62 30.39 16.54
C LEU A 282 16.89 31.56 15.89
N SER A 283 17.43 32.77 16.05
CA SER A 283 16.95 33.95 15.34
C SER A 283 17.26 33.82 13.85
N PRO A 284 16.62 34.59 12.96
CA PRO A 284 16.97 34.64 11.53
C PRO A 284 18.45 34.99 11.25
N LYS A 285 19.19 35.51 12.25
CA LYS A 285 20.63 35.80 12.18
C LYS A 285 21.50 34.70 12.83
N GLY A 286 20.92 33.54 13.13
CA GLY A 286 21.60 32.38 13.72
C GLY A 286 22.01 32.53 15.18
N LYS A 287 21.44 33.49 15.93
CA LYS A 287 21.69 33.66 17.37
C LYS A 287 20.69 32.85 18.19
N GLU A 288 21.11 32.32 19.33
CA GLU A 288 20.21 31.53 20.20
C GLU A 288 19.12 32.40 20.81
N ILE A 289 17.90 31.86 20.83
CA ILE A 289 16.73 32.44 21.50
C ILE A 289 16.21 31.38 22.48
N PRO A 290 16.25 31.62 23.81
CA PRO A 290 15.61 30.73 24.78
C PRO A 290 14.10 30.61 24.52
N GLY A 291 13.52 29.44 24.80
CA GLY A 291 12.08 29.23 24.68
C GLY A 291 11.69 27.76 24.68
N SER A 292 10.40 27.48 24.86
CA SER A 292 9.80 26.15 24.75
C SER A 292 9.17 25.93 23.37
N GLY A 293 8.80 24.68 23.05
CA GLY A 293 8.17 24.32 21.77
C GLY A 293 9.13 24.17 20.59
N TYR A 294 10.42 24.48 20.78
CA TYR A 294 11.47 24.30 19.78
C TYR A 294 12.70 23.65 20.39
N PHE A 295 13.40 22.86 19.60
CA PHE A 295 14.69 22.32 19.96
C PHE A 295 15.69 22.58 18.85
N ARG A 296 16.87 23.05 19.24
CA ARG A 296 18.00 23.29 18.35
C ARG A 296 19.12 22.30 18.61
N SER A 297 19.83 21.94 17.55
CA SER A 297 21.04 21.12 17.67
C SER A 297 22.25 21.94 18.13
N ASP A 298 23.31 21.24 18.53
CA ASP A 298 24.67 21.80 18.56
C ASP A 298 25.18 22.06 17.12
N PHE A 299 26.37 22.65 17.00
CA PHE A 299 27.05 22.80 15.71
C PHE A 299 27.45 21.42 15.17
N ILE A 300 26.87 21.03 14.04
CA ILE A 300 27.17 19.78 13.36
C ILE A 300 28.15 20.10 12.23
N LYS A 301 29.35 19.51 12.27
CA LYS A 301 30.34 19.64 11.20
C LYS A 301 29.80 18.98 9.93
N VAL A 302 29.89 19.68 8.81
CA VAL A 302 29.50 19.19 7.49
C VAL A 302 30.62 19.41 6.49
N ASN A 303 30.65 18.60 5.44
CA ASN A 303 31.55 18.82 4.31
C ASN A 303 31.04 19.99 3.46
N PRO A 304 31.92 20.92 3.03
CA PRO A 304 31.57 21.94 2.03
C PRO A 304 31.12 21.29 0.72
N GLU A 305 30.32 22.03 -0.07
CA GLU A 305 29.85 21.62 -1.41
C GLU A 305 29.22 20.21 -1.46
N SER A 306 28.53 19.84 -0.39
CA SER A 306 27.89 18.53 -0.23
C SER A 306 26.40 18.71 0.01
N THR A 307 25.61 17.71 -0.36
CA THR A 307 24.20 17.67 -0.03
C THR A 307 23.96 16.82 1.22
N PHE A 308 22.90 17.13 1.94
CA PHE A 308 22.51 16.43 3.16
C PHE A 308 21.00 16.37 3.26
N TYR A 309 20.47 15.38 3.97
CA TYR A 309 19.06 15.29 4.28
C TYR A 309 18.85 14.62 5.65
N MET A 310 17.70 14.87 6.25
CA MET A 310 17.28 14.20 7.49
C MET A 310 16.34 13.03 7.16
N GLN A 311 16.57 11.88 7.79
CA GLN A 311 15.75 10.67 7.67
C GLN A 311 15.42 10.12 9.06
N GLY A 312 14.31 9.42 9.24
CA GLY A 312 14.04 8.64 10.46
C GLY A 312 14.68 7.24 10.43
N TYR A 313 14.45 6.44 11.46
CA TYR A 313 14.84 5.02 11.50
C TYR A 313 13.79 4.15 10.79
N GLY A 314 14.25 3.18 10.00
CA GLY A 314 13.41 2.33 9.15
C GLY A 314 12.43 1.46 9.92
N TYR A 315 12.88 0.81 11.01
CA TYR A 315 12.05 -0.11 11.79
C TYR A 315 11.12 0.58 12.80
N THR A 316 11.43 1.80 13.26
CA THR A 316 10.56 2.53 14.20
C THR A 316 9.50 3.31 13.45
N GLN A 317 8.69 2.59 12.67
CA GLN A 317 7.27 2.86 12.38
C GLN A 317 6.81 4.33 12.36
N GLY A 318 7.60 5.25 11.83
CA GLY A 318 7.50 6.64 12.23
C GLY A 318 8.60 7.44 11.58
N MET A 319 8.22 8.15 10.55
CA MET A 319 8.97 9.31 10.07
C MET A 319 9.43 10.17 11.23
N THR A 320 10.74 10.26 11.47
CA THR A 320 11.47 11.15 12.40
C THR A 320 10.90 11.40 13.82
N GLY A 321 9.77 10.82 14.22
CA GLY A 321 8.98 11.24 15.40
C GLY A 321 8.37 12.65 15.30
N LEU A 322 8.90 13.51 14.42
CA LEU A 322 8.54 14.92 14.38
C LEU A 322 7.08 15.15 14.00
N LYS A 323 6.34 15.90 14.81
CA LYS A 323 4.95 16.32 14.61
C LYS A 323 4.76 17.05 13.29
N LYS A 324 5.65 18.01 12.98
CA LYS A 324 5.61 18.78 11.72
C LYS A 324 6.36 18.14 10.55
N ARG A 325 7.17 17.10 10.80
CA ARG A 325 7.95 16.37 9.77
C ARG A 325 8.79 17.29 8.88
N ALA A 326 9.23 18.39 9.46
CA ALA A 326 10.06 19.40 8.84
C ALA A 326 11.02 19.96 9.90
N TYR A 327 12.08 20.59 9.42
CA TYR A 327 13.11 21.19 10.26
C TYR A 327 13.65 22.45 9.58
N HIS A 328 14.32 23.29 10.35
CA HIS A 328 15.00 24.46 9.84
C HIS A 328 16.50 24.27 9.90
N ILE A 329 17.22 24.94 9.01
CA ILE A 329 18.66 24.78 8.83
C ILE A 329 19.33 26.13 8.91
N TYR A 330 20.35 26.23 9.75
CA TYR A 330 21.20 27.40 9.90
C TYR A 330 22.62 27.04 9.49
N LEU A 331 23.18 27.77 8.53
CA LEU A 331 24.49 27.51 7.94
C LEU A 331 25.54 28.43 8.57
N TYR A 332 26.70 27.88 8.87
CA TYR A 332 27.81 28.61 9.51
C TYR A 332 29.15 28.29 8.85
N ASP A 333 30.07 29.24 8.91
CA ASP A 333 31.44 29.07 8.42
C ASP A 333 32.35 28.36 9.43
N LYS A 334 33.64 28.17 9.07
CA LYS A 334 34.64 27.52 9.92
C LYS A 334 34.86 28.21 11.28
N ASN A 335 34.56 29.50 11.37
CA ASN A 335 34.66 30.31 12.58
C ASN A 335 33.31 30.42 13.30
N LYS A 336 32.31 29.61 12.91
CA LYS A 336 30.94 29.62 13.42
C LYS A 336 30.21 30.95 13.20
N LYS A 337 30.61 31.74 12.20
CA LYS A 337 29.87 32.93 11.77
C LYS A 337 28.68 32.50 10.91
N PHE A 338 27.51 33.10 11.17
CA PHE A 338 26.29 32.81 10.44
C PHE A 338 26.42 33.20 8.96
N LEU A 339 26.03 32.28 8.07
CA LEU A 339 26.06 32.46 6.62
C LEU A 339 24.67 32.63 6.01
N GLY A 340 23.67 31.97 6.57
CA GLY A 340 22.32 31.94 6.01
C GLY A 340 21.45 30.88 6.63
N TYR A 341 20.18 30.89 6.28
CA TYR A 341 19.15 30.03 6.85
C TYR A 341 18.22 29.50 5.76
N VAL A 342 17.78 28.26 5.93
CA VAL A 342 16.76 27.61 5.11
C VAL A 342 15.64 27.15 6.04
N GLY A 343 14.47 27.77 5.90
CA GLY A 343 13.31 27.46 6.72
C GLY A 343 12.48 26.32 6.16
N PHE A 344 11.83 25.58 7.06
CA PHE A 344 10.78 24.60 6.72
C PHE A 344 11.22 23.60 5.64
N VAL A 345 12.30 22.88 5.91
CA VAL A 345 12.79 21.79 5.06
C VAL A 345 12.06 20.51 5.45
N PRO A 346 11.24 19.91 4.57
CA PRO A 346 10.63 18.61 4.84
C PRO A 346 11.70 17.54 5.06
N VAL A 347 11.39 16.55 5.91
CA VAL A 347 12.20 15.34 6.06
C VAL A 347 12.34 14.63 4.70
N LEU A 348 13.46 13.95 4.47
CA LEU A 348 13.88 13.34 3.19
C LEU A 348 14.23 14.33 2.08
N ARG A 349 13.90 15.62 2.20
CA ARG A 349 14.35 16.63 1.24
C ARG A 349 15.77 17.06 1.56
N PHE A 350 16.61 17.13 0.54
CA PHE A 350 18.00 17.51 0.71
C PHE A 350 18.19 19.03 0.74
N PHE A 351 19.29 19.46 1.36
CA PHE A 351 19.83 20.81 1.29
C PHE A 351 21.31 20.74 0.90
N ALA A 352 21.86 21.82 0.35
CA ALA A 352 23.26 21.89 -0.06
C ALA A 352 24.06 22.81 0.88
N SER A 353 25.26 22.39 1.24
CA SER A 353 26.28 23.25 1.84
C SER A 353 27.01 24.04 0.75
N THR A 354 27.46 25.25 1.06
CA THR A 354 28.27 26.07 0.14
C THR A 354 29.77 25.86 0.40
N LYS A 355 30.64 26.42 -0.45
CA LYS A 355 32.10 26.48 -0.21
C LYS A 355 32.48 27.04 1.16
N LYS A 356 31.68 27.97 1.71
CA LYS A 356 31.95 28.61 3.00
C LYS A 356 31.36 27.84 4.18
N THR A 357 30.43 26.93 3.95
CA THR A 357 29.70 26.22 5.00
C THR A 357 30.59 25.12 5.60
N ALA A 358 30.88 25.23 6.89
CA ALA A 358 31.63 24.20 7.65
C ALA A 358 30.78 23.55 8.76
N PHE A 359 29.75 24.25 9.23
CA PHE A 359 28.83 23.74 10.23
C PHE A 359 27.38 24.05 9.87
N VAL A 360 26.48 23.21 10.38
CA VAL A 360 25.04 23.46 10.39
C VAL A 360 24.49 23.37 11.80
N ARG A 361 23.37 24.05 12.04
CA ARG A 361 22.48 23.79 13.18
C ARG A 361 21.08 23.55 12.67
N LEU A 362 20.38 22.62 13.32
CA LEU A 362 19.03 22.24 12.99
C LEU A 362 18.07 22.79 14.06
N VAL A 363 16.87 23.20 13.68
CA VAL A 363 15.78 23.49 14.61
C VAL A 363 14.55 22.66 14.23
N VAL A 364 13.95 22.01 15.21
CA VAL A 364 12.68 21.29 15.09
C VAL A 364 11.65 21.89 16.05
N GLU A 365 10.38 21.87 15.67
CA GLU A 365 9.28 22.33 16.52
C GLU A 365 8.60 21.14 17.18
N GLU A 366 8.77 21.02 18.50
CA GLU A 366 8.27 19.92 19.33
C GLU A 366 7.96 20.41 20.74
N GLU A 367 6.89 19.91 21.33
CA GLU A 367 6.45 20.30 22.69
C GLU A 367 7.32 19.67 23.79
N LYS A 368 7.87 18.48 23.53
CA LYS A 368 8.76 17.77 24.46
C LYS A 368 9.79 16.96 23.70
N LYS A 369 10.96 16.76 24.31
CA LYS A 369 11.97 15.85 23.80
C LYS A 369 11.51 14.42 24.01
N ASP A 370 11.29 13.69 22.93
CA ASP A 370 10.98 12.26 23.00
C ASP A 370 12.19 11.45 22.50
N LYS A 371 12.88 10.83 23.46
CA LYS A 371 14.09 10.03 23.21
C LYS A 371 13.83 8.81 22.33
N HIS A 372 12.59 8.30 22.28
CA HIS A 372 12.25 7.10 21.50
C HIS A 372 11.78 7.44 20.09
N SER A 373 11.15 8.60 19.89
CA SER A 373 10.69 9.02 18.57
C SER A 373 11.74 9.80 17.77
N TRP A 374 12.79 10.35 18.41
CA TRP A 374 13.84 11.12 17.73
C TRP A 374 15.00 10.27 17.19
N GLN A 375 14.70 9.09 16.69
CA GLN A 375 15.65 8.27 15.93
C GLN A 375 15.82 8.85 14.52
N MET A 376 16.50 9.99 14.44
CA MET A 376 16.77 10.71 13.20
C MET A 376 18.21 10.52 12.76
N PHE A 377 18.47 10.61 11.47
CA PHE A 377 19.80 10.57 10.88
C PHE A 377 19.98 11.79 9.99
N LEU A 378 21.03 12.57 10.22
CA LEU A 378 21.54 13.47 9.21
C LEU A 378 22.46 12.65 8.30
N LYS A 379 22.09 12.51 7.04
CA LYS A 379 22.82 11.73 6.04
C LYS A 379 23.47 12.65 5.02
N GLN A 380 24.66 12.28 4.55
CA GLN A 380 25.33 12.97 3.45
C GLN A 380 24.92 12.32 2.12
N GLY A 381 24.58 13.14 1.13
CA GLY A 381 24.07 12.71 -0.17
C GLY A 381 22.70 13.33 -0.47
N LYS A 382 22.08 12.86 -1.54
CA LYS A 382 20.69 13.14 -1.89
C LYS A 382 19.87 11.89 -1.58
N HIS A 383 18.69 12.09 -1.00
CA HIS A 383 17.67 11.05 -1.02
C HIS A 383 17.21 10.86 -2.46
N GLY A 384 17.01 9.63 -2.91
CA GLY A 384 16.50 9.38 -4.26
C GLY A 384 15.17 10.10 -4.48
N GLU A 385 14.97 10.67 -5.67
CA GLU A 385 13.76 11.40 -6.03
C GLU A 385 13.39 11.21 -7.52
N ASN A 386 12.11 11.36 -7.86
CA ASN A 386 11.59 11.24 -9.22
C ASN A 386 12.01 9.94 -9.93
N ILE A 387 11.68 8.80 -9.33
CA ILE A 387 11.97 7.48 -9.91
C ILE A 387 10.69 6.88 -10.48
N THR A 388 10.72 6.50 -11.76
CA THR A 388 9.60 5.85 -12.45
C THR A 388 9.91 4.38 -12.74
N ILE A 389 9.02 3.49 -12.30
CA ILE A 389 9.03 2.06 -12.62
C ILE A 389 7.82 1.78 -13.48
N ARG A 390 8.00 1.52 -14.78
CA ARG A 390 6.87 1.37 -15.70
C ARG A 390 6.97 0.25 -16.71
N ASP A 391 5.83 -0.28 -17.14
CA ASP A 391 5.77 -1.23 -18.26
C ASP A 391 6.64 -2.49 -18.04
N ASN A 392 6.76 -2.97 -16.78
CA ASN A 392 7.60 -4.11 -16.41
C ASN A 392 6.78 -5.36 -16.05
N TYR A 393 7.41 -6.53 -16.16
CA TYR A 393 6.90 -7.79 -15.62
C TYR A 393 7.81 -8.27 -14.48
N ILE A 394 7.27 -8.35 -13.26
CA ILE A 394 8.04 -8.66 -12.05
C ILE A 394 7.40 -9.87 -11.39
N HIS A 395 8.09 -11.01 -11.37
CA HIS A 395 7.40 -12.26 -11.03
C HIS A 395 8.23 -13.35 -10.35
N HIS A 396 7.55 -14.24 -9.63
CA HIS A 396 8.12 -15.45 -9.02
C HIS A 396 9.33 -15.21 -8.08
N ASN A 397 9.55 -13.98 -7.66
CA ASN A 397 10.56 -13.65 -6.67
C ASN A 397 10.16 -14.21 -5.29
N HIS A 398 11.14 -14.73 -4.57
CA HIS A 398 10.93 -15.56 -3.39
C HIS A 398 10.34 -14.77 -2.23
N ARG A 399 10.99 -13.69 -1.80
CA ARG A 399 10.44 -12.78 -0.78
C ARG A 399 9.42 -11.82 -1.37
N GLY A 400 9.81 -11.02 -2.37
CA GLY A 400 8.99 -9.89 -2.80
C GLY A 400 9.19 -9.42 -4.23
N GLY A 401 8.23 -8.65 -4.75
CA GLY A 401 8.35 -8.03 -6.08
C GLY A 401 9.28 -6.81 -6.05
N MET A 402 8.98 -5.87 -5.16
CA MET A 402 9.66 -4.59 -5.06
C MET A 402 9.66 -4.03 -3.63
N THR A 403 10.81 -3.54 -3.18
CA THR A 403 10.89 -2.59 -2.05
C THR A 403 10.99 -1.15 -2.55
N ILE A 404 10.27 -0.24 -1.90
CA ILE A 404 10.22 1.20 -2.25
C ILE A 404 10.74 2.06 -1.09
N GLY A 405 11.24 3.27 -1.37
CA GLY A 405 12.01 4.02 -0.36
C GLY A 405 12.66 5.31 -0.81
N VAL A 406 12.05 6.00 -1.77
CA VAL A 406 12.54 7.24 -2.40
C VAL A 406 11.37 8.22 -2.57
N ASN A 407 11.65 9.50 -2.80
CA ASN A 407 10.62 10.53 -2.98
C ASN A 407 10.09 10.55 -4.42
N ASP A 408 8.87 11.06 -4.59
CA ASP A 408 8.28 11.36 -5.91
C ASP A 408 8.31 10.14 -6.85
N MET A 409 8.05 8.95 -6.31
CA MET A 409 8.12 7.70 -7.07
C MET A 409 6.81 7.39 -7.77
N ILE A 410 6.88 6.96 -9.02
CA ILE A 410 5.72 6.52 -9.81
C ILE A 410 5.93 5.07 -10.23
N ILE A 411 4.99 4.20 -9.88
CA ILE A 411 4.97 2.79 -10.26
C ILE A 411 3.72 2.59 -11.11
N THR A 412 3.88 2.37 -12.42
CA THR A 412 2.74 2.33 -13.33
C THR A 412 2.80 1.33 -14.46
N ARG A 413 1.66 0.77 -14.88
CA ARG A 413 1.57 -0.18 -16.01
C ARG A 413 2.47 -1.41 -15.86
N ASN A 414 2.77 -1.81 -14.63
CA ASN A 414 3.51 -3.03 -14.36
C ASN A 414 2.57 -4.20 -14.11
N LYS A 415 3.04 -5.41 -14.40
CA LYS A 415 2.42 -6.66 -13.96
C LYS A 415 3.29 -7.29 -12.87
N PHE A 416 2.72 -7.46 -11.69
CA PHE A 416 3.31 -8.22 -10.58
C PHE A 416 2.61 -9.57 -10.48
N TYR A 417 3.38 -10.66 -10.50
CA TYR A 417 2.82 -12.01 -10.54
C TYR A 417 3.55 -12.98 -9.62
N ASN A 418 2.82 -13.64 -8.72
CA ASN A 418 3.35 -14.70 -7.86
C ASN A 418 4.65 -14.37 -7.09
N ASN A 419 4.91 -13.10 -6.78
CA ASN A 419 5.99 -12.74 -5.85
C ASN A 419 5.55 -13.01 -4.41
N GLY A 420 6.45 -13.55 -3.58
CA GLY A 420 6.14 -13.81 -2.18
C GLY A 420 4.98 -14.79 -2.00
N VAL A 421 4.83 -15.77 -2.89
CA VAL A 421 3.86 -16.86 -2.70
C VAL A 421 4.29 -17.76 -1.54
N ALA A 422 3.40 -18.67 -1.11
CA ALA A 422 3.83 -19.80 -0.29
C ALA A 422 4.61 -20.77 -1.21
N PRO A 423 4.24 -22.03 -1.50
CA PRO A 423 4.97 -22.72 -2.56
C PRO A 423 4.69 -22.07 -3.92
N ASP A 424 5.75 -21.91 -4.71
CA ASP A 424 5.67 -21.56 -6.12
C ASP A 424 5.39 -22.84 -6.91
N LYS A 425 4.10 -23.14 -7.03
CA LYS A 425 3.62 -24.39 -7.61
C LYS A 425 3.91 -24.51 -9.11
N GLU A 426 4.03 -23.39 -9.82
CA GLU A 426 4.32 -23.37 -11.26
C GLU A 426 5.73 -23.91 -11.56
N HIS A 427 6.67 -23.68 -10.66
CA HIS A 427 8.07 -24.06 -10.82
C HIS A 427 8.50 -25.18 -9.86
N ASN A 428 7.57 -25.70 -9.05
CA ASN A 428 7.84 -26.66 -7.98
C ASN A 428 8.95 -26.18 -7.03
N LEU A 429 8.92 -24.90 -6.67
CA LEU A 429 9.90 -24.28 -5.75
C LEU A 429 9.25 -24.00 -4.39
N PRO A 430 10.02 -24.11 -3.29
CA PRO A 430 9.51 -23.75 -1.97
C PRO A 430 9.21 -22.26 -1.87
N GLY A 431 8.37 -21.93 -0.90
CA GLY A 431 8.06 -20.55 -0.56
C GLY A 431 9.07 -19.91 0.36
N PHE A 432 8.97 -18.59 0.46
CA PHE A 432 9.68 -17.86 1.51
C PHE A 432 9.11 -18.20 2.88
N GLU A 433 9.99 -18.66 3.77
CA GLU A 433 9.68 -19.02 5.15
C GLU A 433 10.60 -18.19 6.06
N GLN A 434 10.07 -17.40 7.00
CA GLN A 434 10.96 -16.66 7.91
C GLN A 434 11.73 -17.62 8.83
N LYS A 435 12.87 -17.13 9.35
CA LYS A 435 13.65 -17.83 10.37
C LYS A 435 12.74 -18.20 11.55
N GLY A 436 12.71 -19.50 11.90
CA GLY A 436 11.82 -20.04 12.93
C GLY A 436 10.52 -20.66 12.40
N GLY A 437 10.37 -20.85 11.08
CA GLY A 437 9.25 -21.59 10.48
C GLY A 437 7.91 -20.84 10.49
N ASN A 438 7.91 -19.56 10.87
CA ASN A 438 6.69 -18.77 10.92
C ASN A 438 6.43 -18.11 9.55
N PRO A 439 5.32 -18.39 8.85
CA PRO A 439 5.11 -17.94 7.47
C PRO A 439 4.77 -16.43 7.32
N PHE A 440 5.21 -15.55 8.24
CA PHE A 440 4.63 -14.21 8.46
C PHE A 440 5.35 -12.97 7.85
N MET A 441 4.48 -11.99 7.52
CA MET A 441 4.62 -10.55 7.20
C MET A 441 5.50 -10.05 6.04
N THR A 442 6.59 -10.70 5.65
CA THR A 442 7.53 -10.10 4.66
C THR A 442 7.36 -10.61 3.22
N ARG A 443 6.19 -11.14 2.87
CA ARG A 443 5.86 -11.62 1.52
C ARG A 443 4.92 -10.65 0.79
N TYR A 444 5.34 -10.09 -0.34
CA TYR A 444 4.64 -8.97 -0.98
C TYR A 444 4.91 -8.81 -2.49
N HIS A 445 4.08 -8.06 -3.21
CA HIS A 445 4.47 -7.48 -4.49
C HIS A 445 5.20 -6.15 -4.30
N ILE A 446 4.66 -5.21 -3.52
CA ILE A 446 5.30 -3.95 -3.16
C ILE A 446 5.32 -3.80 -1.65
N ASN A 447 6.48 -3.47 -1.07
CA ASN A 447 6.60 -3.20 0.36
C ASN A 447 7.45 -1.98 0.69
N MET A 448 7.05 -1.30 1.76
CA MET A 448 7.74 -0.16 2.35
C MET A 448 7.86 -0.32 3.87
N GLU A 449 8.38 -1.45 4.33
CA GLU A 449 8.50 -1.74 5.76
C GLU A 449 9.67 -0.98 6.41
N ASP A 450 10.84 -1.02 5.78
CA ASP A 450 12.12 -0.56 6.36
C ASP A 450 12.68 0.70 5.67
N SER A 451 11.88 1.30 4.79
CA SER A 451 12.30 2.37 3.91
C SER A 451 11.36 3.57 4.02
N GLN A 452 11.86 4.75 3.64
CA GLN A 452 11.16 6.02 3.80
C GLN A 452 11.17 6.79 2.48
N GLY A 453 10.03 7.39 2.17
CA GLY A 453 9.74 8.10 0.94
C GLY A 453 8.44 8.88 1.11
N HIS A 454 8.23 9.84 0.23
CA HIS A 454 7.08 10.75 0.24
C HIS A 454 6.59 10.95 -1.20
N ASN A 455 5.29 11.19 -1.37
CA ASN A 455 4.64 11.39 -2.67
C ASN A 455 4.89 10.18 -3.60
N ILE A 456 4.48 9.00 -3.13
CA ILE A 456 4.62 7.76 -3.91
C ILE A 456 3.28 7.36 -4.52
N GLN A 457 3.31 6.96 -5.78
CA GLN A 457 2.12 6.65 -6.57
C GLN A 457 2.24 5.26 -7.17
N VAL A 458 1.24 4.43 -6.92
CA VAL A 458 1.08 3.09 -7.49
C VAL A 458 -0.20 3.12 -8.32
N ILE A 459 -0.06 3.26 -9.64
CA ILE A 459 -1.19 3.56 -10.53
C ILE A 459 -1.22 2.67 -11.79
N ASN A 460 -2.39 2.23 -12.23
CA ASN A 460 -2.54 1.43 -13.46
C ASN A 460 -1.70 0.14 -13.49
N ASN A 461 -1.52 -0.56 -12.35
CA ASN A 461 -0.79 -1.82 -12.30
C ASN A 461 -1.75 -3.01 -12.16
N ARG A 462 -1.26 -4.19 -12.51
CA ARG A 462 -1.93 -5.47 -12.22
C ARG A 462 -1.12 -6.27 -11.21
N PHE A 463 -1.78 -6.73 -10.16
CA PHE A 463 -1.24 -7.56 -9.09
C PHE A 463 -2.00 -8.87 -9.04
N GLU A 464 -1.30 -9.99 -9.16
CA GLU A 464 -1.93 -11.31 -9.22
C GLU A 464 -1.12 -12.35 -8.42
N GLY A 465 -1.82 -13.01 -7.50
CA GLY A 465 -1.21 -13.95 -6.56
C GLY A 465 -0.42 -13.23 -5.46
N GLY A 466 0.47 -13.98 -4.80
CA GLY A 466 1.23 -13.48 -3.65
C GLY A 466 0.36 -13.27 -2.39
N ARG A 467 1.00 -12.90 -1.27
CA ARG A 467 0.32 -12.68 0.01
C ARG A 467 -0.20 -11.24 0.18
N LEU A 468 0.67 -10.26 -0.06
CA LEU A 468 0.36 -8.84 0.06
C LEU A 468 0.59 -8.18 -1.30
N GLY A 469 -0.36 -7.38 -1.79
CA GLY A 469 -0.21 -6.67 -3.05
C GLY A 469 0.65 -5.44 -2.82
N VAL A 470 0.09 -4.44 -2.14
CA VAL A 470 0.78 -3.20 -1.78
C VAL A 470 0.76 -3.06 -0.25
N ALA A 471 1.93 -3.11 0.38
CA ALA A 471 2.08 -3.03 1.83
C ALA A 471 2.96 -1.82 2.21
N VAL A 472 2.36 -0.71 2.63
CA VAL A 472 3.08 0.59 2.64
C VAL A 472 3.00 1.39 3.94
N ARG A 473 4.07 2.16 4.18
CA ARG A 473 4.30 3.05 5.33
C ARG A 473 4.75 4.43 4.83
N GLY A 474 4.59 5.46 5.65
CA GLY A 474 5.08 6.81 5.33
C GLY A 474 3.96 7.79 5.04
N ASN A 475 4.17 8.65 4.05
CA ASN A 475 3.33 9.81 3.80
C ASN A 475 3.01 10.01 2.33
N ASP A 476 1.83 10.59 2.10
CA ASP A 476 1.42 11.15 0.82
C ASP A 476 1.50 10.07 -0.27
N PHE A 477 0.52 9.16 -0.22
CA PHE A 477 0.55 7.93 -1.02
C PHE A 477 -0.73 7.79 -1.82
N ILE A 478 -0.57 7.49 -3.11
CA ILE A 478 -1.69 7.27 -4.03
C ILE A 478 -1.64 5.82 -4.50
N VAL A 479 -2.74 5.09 -4.30
CA VAL A 479 -2.99 3.78 -4.91
C VAL A 479 -4.24 3.91 -5.76
N SER A 480 -4.09 4.02 -7.08
CA SER A 480 -5.25 4.20 -7.95
C SER A 480 -5.28 3.41 -9.24
N ASP A 481 -6.48 3.11 -9.72
CA ASP A 481 -6.68 2.52 -11.05
C ASP A 481 -5.94 1.17 -11.22
N ASN A 482 -5.71 0.43 -10.13
CA ASN A 482 -5.03 -0.86 -10.18
C ASN A 482 -6.02 -2.03 -10.15
N GLU A 483 -5.59 -3.16 -10.70
CA GLU A 483 -6.28 -4.45 -10.60
C GLU A 483 -5.53 -5.37 -9.62
N PHE A 484 -6.24 -5.90 -8.61
CA PHE A 484 -5.72 -6.87 -7.66
C PHE A 484 -6.53 -8.16 -7.74
N ILE A 485 -5.85 -9.30 -7.89
CA ILE A 485 -6.44 -10.63 -8.00
C ILE A 485 -5.80 -11.54 -6.95
N ASN A 486 -6.62 -12.01 -6.00
CA ASN A 486 -6.24 -12.83 -4.84
C ASN A 486 -5.16 -12.19 -3.96
N THR A 487 -5.14 -10.86 -3.92
CA THR A 487 -4.18 -10.06 -3.16
C THR A 487 -4.76 -8.67 -2.90
N GLY A 488 -4.13 -7.85 -2.07
CA GLY A 488 -4.74 -6.60 -1.63
C GLY A 488 -3.77 -5.52 -1.16
N ILE A 489 -4.35 -4.47 -0.58
CA ILE A 489 -3.66 -3.30 -0.09
C ILE A 489 -3.64 -3.36 1.43
N SER A 490 -2.48 -3.11 2.02
CA SER A 490 -2.30 -3.02 3.47
C SER A 490 -1.55 -1.73 3.82
N PHE A 491 -2.25 -0.83 4.50
CA PHE A 491 -1.65 0.38 5.05
C PHE A 491 -1.15 0.09 6.46
N TYR A 492 0.13 0.31 6.76
CA TYR A 492 0.56 0.26 8.15
C TYR A 492 0.32 1.61 8.82
N ARG A 493 1.37 2.45 8.87
CA ARG A 493 1.32 3.80 9.43
C ARG A 493 1.50 4.79 8.29
N MET A 494 0.36 5.21 7.77
CA MET A 494 0.28 6.16 6.68
C MET A 494 -0.36 7.46 7.13
N TYR A 495 0.17 8.57 6.64
CA TYR A 495 -0.53 9.85 6.65
C TYR A 495 -0.83 10.23 5.20
N HIS A 496 -2.00 10.79 4.94
CA HIS A 496 -2.40 11.24 3.60
C HIS A 496 -2.36 10.09 2.60
N VAL A 497 -3.47 9.35 2.53
CA VAL A 497 -3.63 8.24 1.58
C VAL A 497 -4.81 8.56 0.68
N ILE A 498 -4.62 8.35 -0.61
CA ILE A 498 -5.70 8.32 -1.58
C ILE A 498 -5.70 6.91 -2.18
N CYS A 499 -6.76 6.16 -1.92
CA CYS A 499 -6.96 4.82 -2.45
C CYS A 499 -8.23 4.83 -3.29
N ARG A 500 -8.10 4.83 -4.62
CA ARG A 500 -9.27 5.01 -5.48
C ARG A 500 -9.31 4.24 -6.78
N ASN A 501 -10.51 4.02 -7.31
CA ASN A 501 -10.71 3.38 -8.62
C ASN A 501 -10.04 2.01 -8.75
N ASN A 502 -9.72 1.33 -7.64
CA ASN A 502 -9.09 0.01 -7.70
C ASN A 502 -10.17 -1.08 -7.83
N THR A 503 -9.86 -2.12 -8.61
CA THR A 503 -10.65 -3.35 -8.64
C THR A 503 -9.91 -4.45 -7.89
N ILE A 504 -10.51 -4.99 -6.82
CA ILE A 504 -9.91 -5.97 -5.93
C ILE A 504 -10.79 -7.22 -5.90
N ARG A 505 -10.28 -8.38 -6.34
CA ARG A 505 -11.01 -9.67 -6.35
C ARG A 505 -10.33 -10.67 -5.43
N GLY A 506 -11.04 -11.22 -4.45
CA GLY A 506 -10.49 -12.19 -3.48
C GLY A 506 -9.48 -11.61 -2.49
N GLY A 507 -9.27 -10.29 -2.52
CA GLY A 507 -8.32 -9.55 -1.69
C GLY A 507 -8.98 -8.56 -0.75
N GLY A 508 -8.29 -7.48 -0.40
CA GLY A 508 -8.87 -6.48 0.48
C GLY A 508 -8.09 -5.19 0.63
N ILE A 509 -8.69 -4.25 1.36
CA ILE A 509 -8.02 -3.05 1.87
C ILE A 509 -7.97 -3.18 3.38
N SER A 510 -6.77 -3.23 3.95
CA SER A 510 -6.60 -3.35 5.40
C SER A 510 -5.67 -2.28 5.96
N SER A 511 -5.81 -2.04 7.25
CA SER A 511 -4.82 -1.34 8.04
C SER A 511 -4.24 -2.24 9.12
N PHE A 512 -2.93 -2.21 9.33
CA PHE A 512 -2.34 -2.92 10.46
C PHE A 512 -2.62 -2.17 11.77
N PRO A 513 -3.11 -2.86 12.82
CA PRO A 513 -3.30 -2.27 14.14
C PRO A 513 -1.93 -2.01 14.76
N TYR A 514 -1.46 -0.77 14.72
CA TYR A 514 -0.25 -0.41 15.45
C TYR A 514 -0.47 0.81 16.35
N ASN A 515 -0.17 0.57 17.62
CA ASN A 515 -0.13 1.42 18.82
C ASN A 515 -1.42 1.67 19.62
N LYS A 516 -1.29 1.31 20.91
CA LYS A 516 -2.09 1.73 22.07
C LYS A 516 -1.86 3.21 22.43
N ASP A 517 -0.79 3.83 21.90
CA ASP A 517 -0.37 5.19 22.23
C ASP A 517 -0.90 6.18 21.19
N GLY A 518 -2.21 6.48 21.28
CA GLY A 518 -2.95 7.34 20.36
C GLY A 518 -2.17 8.59 19.92
N GLY A 519 -2.11 8.83 18.61
CA GLY A 519 -1.42 10.03 18.10
C GLY A 519 -1.39 10.24 16.58
N TYR A 520 -2.06 9.42 15.76
CA TYR A 520 -1.97 9.60 14.31
C TYR A 520 -3.33 9.91 13.69
N PHE A 521 -3.46 11.09 13.10
CA PHE A 521 -4.57 11.45 12.23
C PHE A 521 -4.45 10.67 10.91
N ARG A 522 -5.41 9.79 10.60
CA ARG A 522 -5.49 9.11 9.30
C ARG A 522 -6.34 9.96 8.36
N ASN A 523 -5.73 10.95 7.73
CA ASN A 523 -6.39 11.63 6.62
C ASN A 523 -6.32 10.75 5.36
N TRP A 524 -7.12 9.69 5.33
CA TRP A 524 -7.20 8.73 4.25
C TRP A 524 -8.53 8.86 3.53
N HIS A 525 -8.47 8.85 2.21
CA HIS A 525 -9.60 8.91 1.31
C HIS A 525 -9.68 7.59 0.54
N ILE A 526 -10.70 6.79 0.85
CA ILE A 526 -10.95 5.50 0.22
C ILE A 526 -12.20 5.64 -0.65
N GLU A 527 -12.02 5.78 -1.96
CA GLU A 527 -13.11 6.19 -2.85
C GLU A 527 -13.22 5.38 -4.15
N ASN A 528 -14.43 5.16 -4.66
CA ASN A 528 -14.66 4.53 -5.98
C ASN A 528 -13.98 3.15 -6.15
N ASN A 529 -13.70 2.40 -5.08
CA ASN A 529 -13.11 1.07 -5.20
C ASN A 529 -14.20 0.00 -5.39
N THR A 530 -13.91 -1.00 -6.22
CA THR A 530 -14.75 -2.19 -6.39
C THR A 530 -14.04 -3.38 -5.76
N ILE A 531 -14.63 -3.94 -4.71
CA ILE A 531 -14.07 -5.04 -3.92
C ILE A 531 -15.02 -6.23 -3.99
N ILE A 532 -14.59 -7.32 -4.62
CA ILE A 532 -15.39 -8.50 -4.91
C ILE A 532 -14.84 -9.70 -4.14
N ASN A 533 -15.69 -10.36 -3.37
CA ASN A 533 -15.33 -11.49 -2.50
C ASN A 533 -14.14 -11.16 -1.59
N GLY A 534 -14.09 -9.91 -1.13
CA GLY A 534 -12.94 -9.36 -0.44
C GLY A 534 -13.25 -8.90 0.98
N SER A 535 -12.28 -8.21 1.59
CA SER A 535 -12.45 -7.61 2.91
C SER A 535 -11.90 -6.20 3.01
N VAL A 536 -12.59 -5.36 3.76
CA VAL A 536 -12.10 -4.07 4.23
C VAL A 536 -11.96 -4.17 5.74
N ASN A 537 -10.77 -3.88 6.25
CA ASN A 537 -10.50 -3.94 7.69
C ASN A 537 -9.64 -2.76 8.16
N PHE A 538 -10.29 -1.76 8.75
CA PHE A 538 -9.61 -0.61 9.35
C PHE A 538 -9.52 -0.77 10.87
N ALA A 539 -8.43 -1.37 11.33
CA ALA A 539 -8.13 -1.58 12.74
C ALA A 539 -7.54 -0.32 13.42
N GLY A 540 -7.73 -0.20 14.74
CA GLY A 540 -7.23 0.92 15.57
C GLY A 540 -8.20 2.11 15.65
N ASN A 541 -7.98 3.01 16.61
CA ASN A 541 -8.94 4.07 16.98
C ASN A 541 -8.75 5.40 16.23
N ALA A 542 -7.81 5.47 15.29
CA ALA A 542 -7.53 6.71 14.58
C ALA A 542 -8.63 7.06 13.57
N PRO A 543 -9.09 8.32 13.51
CA PRO A 543 -10.14 8.73 12.58
C PRO A 543 -9.65 8.67 11.13
N LEU A 544 -10.41 8.00 10.27
CA LEU A 544 -10.36 8.01 8.81
C LEU A 544 -11.12 9.24 8.28
N ALA A 545 -10.57 9.92 7.28
CA ALA A 545 -11.24 11.08 6.66
C ALA A 545 -12.46 10.69 5.82
N SER A 546 -12.36 9.74 4.88
CA SER A 546 -13.52 9.34 4.08
C SER A 546 -13.49 7.90 3.54
N PHE A 547 -14.67 7.30 3.46
CA PHE A 547 -14.97 6.06 2.76
C PHE A 547 -16.21 6.26 1.88
N CYS A 548 -16.01 6.53 0.59
CA CYS A 548 -17.07 7.04 -0.29
C CYS A 548 -17.19 6.28 -1.62
N ASN A 549 -18.41 6.14 -2.15
CA ASN A 549 -18.65 5.59 -3.50
C ASN A 549 -18.03 4.19 -3.75
N ASN A 550 -17.81 3.38 -2.70
CA ASN A 550 -17.21 2.06 -2.87
C ASN A 550 -18.31 1.02 -3.12
N HIS A 551 -17.99 0.04 -3.97
CA HIS A 551 -18.80 -1.17 -4.13
C HIS A 551 -18.07 -2.35 -3.47
N LEU A 552 -18.67 -2.95 -2.45
CA LEU A 552 -18.09 -4.06 -1.71
C LEU A 552 -19.04 -5.24 -1.69
N THR A 553 -18.60 -6.37 -2.23
CA THR A 553 -19.18 -7.69 -1.95
C THR A 553 -18.23 -8.45 -1.04
N GLY A 554 -18.59 -8.60 0.24
CA GLY A 554 -17.74 -9.24 1.23
C GLY A 554 -17.81 -8.61 2.60
N LYS A 555 -16.65 -8.45 3.26
CA LYS A 555 -16.57 -8.03 4.68
C LYS A 555 -16.14 -6.58 4.82
N LEU A 556 -16.73 -5.91 5.81
CA LEU A 556 -16.33 -4.58 6.23
C LEU A 556 -16.27 -4.53 7.75
N ASN A 557 -15.08 -4.24 8.26
CA ASN A 557 -14.84 -4.02 9.68
C ASN A 557 -14.11 -2.70 9.87
N THR A 558 -14.69 -1.79 10.64
CA THR A 558 -14.13 -0.48 10.92
C THR A 558 -14.13 -0.29 12.43
N ALA A 559 -12.95 -0.29 13.05
CA ALA A 559 -12.78 0.01 14.47
C ALA A 559 -12.51 1.51 14.71
N GLY A 560 -11.87 2.16 13.75
CA GLY A 560 -11.56 3.60 13.79
C GLY A 560 -12.76 4.45 13.42
N GLU A 561 -12.78 5.69 13.90
CA GLU A 561 -13.80 6.67 13.52
C GLU A 561 -13.76 6.91 12.00
N ILE A 562 -14.92 6.97 11.33
CA ILE A 562 -15.01 7.42 9.94
C ILE A 562 -15.77 8.73 9.91
N GLN A 563 -15.10 9.80 9.48
CA GLN A 563 -15.70 11.14 9.43
C GLN A 563 -16.78 11.23 8.35
N THR A 564 -16.50 10.69 7.15
CA THR A 564 -17.44 10.68 6.01
C THR A 564 -17.63 9.26 5.49
N PHE A 565 -18.86 8.73 5.58
CA PHE A 565 -19.24 7.44 5.00
C PHE A 565 -20.43 7.62 4.07
N LYS A 566 -20.19 7.65 2.75
CA LYS A 566 -21.20 8.10 1.79
C LYS A 566 -21.27 7.28 0.49
N ASN A 567 -22.46 7.11 -0.08
CA ASN A 567 -22.67 6.54 -1.43
C ASN A 567 -22.07 5.13 -1.61
N ASN A 568 -21.91 4.35 -0.54
CA ASN A 568 -21.34 3.02 -0.64
C ASN A 568 -22.43 1.98 -0.95
N THR A 569 -22.09 1.00 -1.78
CA THR A 569 -22.91 -0.21 -1.98
C THR A 569 -22.22 -1.39 -1.31
N ILE A 570 -22.89 -2.00 -0.35
CA ILE A 570 -22.37 -3.12 0.45
C ILE A 570 -23.29 -4.31 0.29
N VAL A 571 -22.77 -5.35 -0.35
CA VAL A 571 -23.40 -6.65 -0.51
C VAL A 571 -22.76 -7.62 0.49
N VAL A 572 -23.55 -8.07 1.47
CA VAL A 572 -23.10 -9.03 2.47
C VAL A 572 -23.22 -10.44 1.90
N ASP A 573 -22.08 -11.12 1.74
CA ASP A 573 -21.97 -12.47 1.19
C ASP A 573 -21.19 -13.40 2.14
N VAL A 574 -21.69 -14.63 2.32
CA VAL A 574 -21.17 -15.68 3.20
C VAL A 574 -20.14 -16.59 2.53
N ASN A 575 -20.12 -16.65 1.20
CA ASN A 575 -19.13 -17.47 0.49
C ASN A 575 -17.69 -16.94 0.65
N ALA A 576 -17.52 -15.78 1.30
CA ALA A 576 -16.23 -15.19 1.63
C ALA A 576 -15.49 -15.85 2.83
N GLY A 577 -15.97 -16.98 3.40
CA GLY A 577 -15.15 -17.91 4.20
C GLY A 577 -14.69 -17.48 5.62
N PHE A 578 -15.18 -16.38 6.20
CA PHE A 578 -14.90 -16.03 7.61
C PHE A 578 -16.13 -15.30 8.21
N GLY A 579 -16.29 -15.32 9.53
CA GLY A 579 -17.47 -14.84 10.28
C GLY A 579 -18.14 -13.56 9.76
N SER A 580 -19.47 -13.57 9.78
CA SER A 580 -20.38 -12.87 8.87
C SER A 580 -20.94 -11.53 9.36
N ALA A 581 -20.14 -10.73 10.07
CA ALA A 581 -20.58 -9.41 10.54
C ALA A 581 -19.93 -8.27 9.74
N VAL A 582 -20.75 -7.41 9.13
CA VAL A 582 -20.34 -6.03 8.82
C VAL A 582 -20.38 -5.28 10.14
N ASN A 583 -19.23 -4.76 10.57
CA ASN A 583 -19.13 -4.01 11.81
C ASN A 583 -18.66 -2.60 11.52
N LEU A 584 -19.57 -1.66 11.66
CA LEU A 584 -19.36 -0.24 11.47
C LEU A 584 -19.30 0.44 12.84
N ALA A 585 -18.11 0.49 13.43
CA ALA A 585 -17.90 1.22 14.68
C ALA A 585 -17.48 2.66 14.44
N ASN A 586 -17.98 3.57 15.27
CA ASN A 586 -17.57 4.97 15.36
C ASN A 586 -17.75 5.77 14.06
N ILE A 587 -18.80 5.50 13.30
CA ILE A 587 -19.09 6.30 12.10
C ILE A 587 -19.86 7.55 12.53
N ARG A 588 -19.40 8.74 12.12
CA ARG A 588 -20.09 9.98 12.45
C ARG A 588 -21.45 10.06 11.77
N LYS A 589 -21.50 9.79 10.47
CA LYS A 589 -22.71 9.79 9.64
C LYS A 589 -22.60 8.79 8.49
N ILE A 590 -23.67 8.05 8.23
CA ILE A 590 -23.87 7.23 7.04
C ILE A 590 -24.85 7.97 6.13
N ASP A 591 -24.47 8.28 4.90
CA ASP A 591 -25.31 9.02 3.96
C ASP A 591 -25.42 8.29 2.62
N SER A 592 -26.63 8.17 2.08
CA SER A 592 -26.87 7.72 0.70
C SER A 592 -26.28 6.34 0.39
N CYS A 593 -26.24 5.43 1.37
CA CYS A 593 -25.62 4.11 1.22
C CYS A 593 -26.66 3.02 0.95
N LYS A 594 -26.27 1.97 0.22
CA LYS A 594 -27.08 0.76 0.01
C LYS A 594 -26.42 -0.44 0.68
N PHE A 595 -27.17 -1.11 1.54
CA PHE A 595 -26.79 -2.37 2.18
C PHE A 595 -27.76 -3.45 1.73
N THR A 596 -27.25 -4.55 1.19
CA THR A 596 -28.10 -5.66 0.74
C THR A 596 -27.47 -7.00 1.11
N LYS A 597 -28.31 -7.99 1.40
CA LYS A 597 -27.87 -9.38 1.52
C LYS A 597 -27.82 -10.01 0.12
N SER A 598 -26.72 -10.72 -0.18
CA SER A 598 -26.63 -11.52 -1.41
C SER A 598 -27.81 -12.52 -1.48
N PRO A 599 -28.47 -12.69 -2.63
CA PRO A 599 -29.58 -13.63 -2.79
C PRO A 599 -29.24 -15.06 -2.37
N ASP A 600 -27.99 -15.47 -2.62
CA ASP A 600 -27.52 -16.82 -2.34
C ASP A 600 -27.07 -17.01 -0.87
N CYS A 601 -27.15 -15.96 -0.05
CA CYS A 601 -26.72 -16.02 1.33
C CYS A 601 -27.79 -16.66 2.23
N THR A 602 -27.48 -17.85 2.77
CA THR A 602 -28.39 -18.61 3.66
C THR A 602 -28.25 -18.24 5.15
N VAL A 603 -27.15 -17.62 5.56
CA VAL A 603 -26.91 -17.27 6.98
C VAL A 603 -27.61 -15.96 7.37
N ASN A 604 -28.04 -15.86 8.63
CA ASN A 604 -28.54 -14.62 9.23
C ASN A 604 -27.39 -13.64 9.47
N ASN A 605 -27.12 -12.77 8.49
CA ASN A 605 -26.04 -11.79 8.62
C ASN A 605 -26.55 -10.54 9.33
N THR A 606 -25.83 -10.18 10.39
CA THR A 606 -26.09 -8.96 11.17
C THR A 606 -25.12 -7.87 10.73
N ILE A 607 -25.64 -6.71 10.38
CA ILE A 607 -24.87 -5.47 10.28
C ILE A 607 -24.94 -4.78 11.64
N ASN A 608 -23.79 -4.53 12.24
CA ASN A 608 -23.69 -3.72 13.46
C ASN A 608 -23.38 -2.28 13.06
N LEU A 609 -24.32 -1.38 13.34
CA LEU A 609 -24.23 0.05 13.10
C LEU A 609 -24.05 0.75 14.44
N ASN A 610 -22.83 1.16 14.75
CA ASN A 610 -22.56 2.09 15.82
C ASN A 610 -22.27 3.47 15.20
N CYS A 611 -23.37 4.14 14.86
CA CYS A 611 -23.40 5.42 14.18
C CYS A 611 -24.53 6.28 14.76
N LYS A 612 -24.29 7.58 14.92
CA LYS A 612 -25.29 8.49 15.47
C LYS A 612 -26.40 8.85 14.46
N ASP A 613 -26.04 8.93 13.18
CA ASP A 613 -26.93 9.46 12.14
C ASP A 613 -26.80 8.66 10.83
N VAL A 614 -27.92 8.15 10.34
CA VAL A 614 -28.03 7.45 9.06
C VAL A 614 -29.07 8.18 8.22
N GLU A 615 -28.73 8.56 6.99
CA GLU A 615 -29.61 9.33 6.12
C GLU A 615 -29.62 8.77 4.69
N ASN A 616 -30.74 8.92 3.99
CA ASN A 616 -30.91 8.63 2.55
C ASN A 616 -30.48 7.21 2.15
N SER A 617 -30.51 6.26 3.09
CA SER A 617 -29.89 4.95 2.92
C SER A 617 -30.93 3.85 2.68
N THR A 618 -30.52 2.77 2.04
CA THR A 618 -31.38 1.62 1.74
C THR A 618 -30.80 0.36 2.36
N PHE A 619 -31.64 -0.40 3.06
CA PHE A 619 -31.31 -1.68 3.67
C PHE A 619 -32.26 -2.75 3.13
N GLU A 620 -31.71 -3.86 2.62
CA GLU A 620 -32.47 -4.92 1.95
C GLU A 620 -32.09 -6.30 2.48
N ARG A 621 -33.05 -7.05 3.03
CA ARG A 621 -32.91 -8.46 3.45
C ARG A 621 -31.85 -8.68 4.54
N LEU A 622 -31.71 -7.74 5.47
CA LEU A 622 -30.63 -7.73 6.48
C LEU A 622 -31.15 -7.78 7.91
N LYS A 623 -30.36 -8.35 8.81
CA LYS A 623 -30.49 -8.07 10.24
C LYS A 623 -29.59 -6.88 10.58
N ILE A 624 -30.15 -5.88 11.23
CA ILE A 624 -29.49 -4.62 11.58
C ILE A 624 -29.46 -4.54 13.10
N SER A 625 -28.29 -4.28 13.66
CA SER A 625 -28.09 -4.02 15.09
C SER A 625 -27.61 -2.58 15.24
N VAL A 626 -28.38 -1.71 15.89
CA VAL A 626 -28.04 -0.29 16.08
C VAL A 626 -27.89 0.05 17.56
N LYS A 627 -27.10 1.06 17.86
CA LYS A 627 -26.97 1.62 19.22
C LYS A 627 -27.03 3.13 19.16
N ASP A 628 -27.97 3.72 19.89
CA ASP A 628 -28.14 5.17 20.02
C ASP A 628 -28.06 5.91 18.67
N SER A 629 -29.03 5.62 17.79
CA SER A 629 -29.00 6.02 16.38
C SER A 629 -30.28 6.74 15.96
N VAL A 630 -30.13 7.70 15.05
CA VAL A 630 -31.24 8.24 14.26
C VAL A 630 -31.10 7.82 12.81
N ILE A 631 -32.17 7.28 12.22
CA ILE A 631 -32.23 6.90 10.80
C ILE A 631 -33.29 7.77 10.12
N ARG A 632 -32.91 8.46 9.04
CA ARG A 632 -33.73 9.45 8.34
C ARG A 632 -33.85 9.13 6.85
N ASN A 633 -34.97 9.48 6.24
CA ASN A 633 -35.14 9.46 4.78
C ASN A 633 -34.72 8.12 4.13
N SER A 634 -34.88 7.01 4.86
CA SER A 634 -34.26 5.73 4.52
C SER A 634 -35.30 4.65 4.22
N THR A 635 -34.92 3.66 3.41
CA THR A 635 -35.76 2.51 3.08
C THR A 635 -35.25 1.26 3.76
N LEU A 636 -36.13 0.54 4.46
CA LEU A 636 -35.84 -0.71 5.14
C LEU A 636 -36.77 -1.81 4.60
N GLU A 637 -36.24 -2.65 3.73
CA GLU A 637 -36.98 -3.71 3.03
C GLU A 637 -36.55 -5.11 3.48
N ASN A 638 -37.50 -5.92 3.93
CA ASN A 638 -37.26 -7.28 4.44
C ASN A 638 -36.17 -7.33 5.53
N CYS A 639 -36.08 -6.29 6.35
CA CYS A 639 -35.07 -6.17 7.39
C CYS A 639 -35.58 -6.66 8.74
N SER A 640 -34.65 -7.05 9.62
CA SER A 640 -34.91 -7.16 11.05
C SER A 640 -34.03 -6.20 11.82
N LEU A 641 -34.61 -5.47 12.79
CA LEU A 641 -33.87 -4.50 13.59
C LEU A 641 -33.79 -4.95 15.05
N ASN A 642 -32.56 -4.94 15.55
CA ASN A 642 -32.18 -5.03 16.94
C ASN A 642 -31.60 -3.67 17.35
N PHE A 643 -31.97 -3.15 18.50
CA PHE A 643 -31.36 -1.92 19.01
C PHE A 643 -31.09 -1.97 20.51
N SER A 644 -30.11 -1.17 20.94
CA SER A 644 -29.84 -0.88 22.35
C SER A 644 -29.83 0.64 22.56
N GLY A 645 -30.48 1.11 23.63
CA GLY A 645 -30.64 2.54 23.91
C GLY A 645 -31.77 3.18 23.09
N THR A 646 -31.50 4.36 22.51
CA THR A 646 -32.49 5.11 21.73
C THR A 646 -32.38 4.85 20.23
N LEU A 647 -33.49 4.50 19.58
CA LEU A 647 -33.60 4.46 18.12
C LEU A 647 -34.72 5.41 17.67
N ARG A 648 -34.40 6.35 16.79
CA ARG A 648 -35.40 7.19 16.11
C ARG A 648 -35.38 6.93 14.61
N LEU A 649 -36.53 6.64 14.04
CA LEU A 649 -36.75 6.54 12.59
C LEU A 649 -37.56 7.77 12.15
N GLU A 650 -37.04 8.59 11.25
CA GLU A 650 -37.69 9.81 10.74
C GLU A 650 -37.87 9.70 9.22
N ASN A 651 -39.07 9.95 8.69
CA ASN A 651 -39.37 9.92 7.25
C ASN A 651 -38.85 8.63 6.54
N CYS A 652 -38.95 7.49 7.24
CA CYS A 652 -38.47 6.20 6.72
C CYS A 652 -39.60 5.40 6.08
N THR A 653 -39.28 4.69 4.99
CA THR A 653 -40.18 3.72 4.35
C THR A 653 -39.79 2.31 4.75
N MET A 654 -40.75 1.55 5.28
CA MET A 654 -40.55 0.23 5.86
C MET A 654 -41.40 -0.81 5.14
N ILE A 655 -40.78 -1.81 4.51
CA ILE A 655 -41.46 -2.78 3.63
C ILE A 655 -41.13 -4.21 4.08
N ARG A 656 -42.11 -5.04 4.44
CA ARG A 656 -41.90 -6.47 4.82
C ARG A 656 -40.83 -6.71 5.90
N SER A 657 -40.55 -5.71 6.73
CA SER A 657 -39.51 -5.81 7.76
C SER A 657 -40.13 -6.40 9.03
N ASN A 658 -39.45 -7.37 9.66
CA ASN A 658 -39.85 -7.97 10.94
C ASN A 658 -39.02 -7.35 12.06
N TYR A 659 -39.63 -6.61 12.98
CA TYR A 659 -38.90 -5.88 14.03
C TYR A 659 -38.89 -6.69 15.33
N THR A 660 -37.73 -7.21 15.70
CA THR A 660 -37.57 -8.00 16.93
C THR A 660 -36.61 -7.28 17.87
N VAL A 661 -37.11 -6.63 18.92
CA VAL A 661 -36.21 -6.14 19.98
C VAL A 661 -35.81 -7.30 20.87
N ARG A 662 -34.56 -7.75 20.73
CA ARG A 662 -33.96 -8.69 21.67
C ARG A 662 -33.08 -7.94 22.65
N ASN A 663 -33.38 -8.06 23.93
CA ASN A 663 -32.37 -7.91 24.96
C ASN A 663 -31.54 -9.22 24.98
N ASN A 664 -30.23 -9.15 25.20
CA ASN A 664 -29.26 -10.24 24.95
C ASN A 664 -29.43 -11.52 25.82
N TYR A 665 -30.58 -11.73 26.48
CA TYR A 665 -30.77 -12.72 27.54
C TYR A 665 -31.85 -13.80 27.30
N ALA A 666 -32.57 -13.83 26.17
CA ALA A 666 -33.62 -14.85 25.94
C ALA A 666 -33.45 -15.65 24.64
N THR A 667 -33.43 -16.98 24.75
CA THR A 667 -33.17 -17.96 23.67
C THR A 667 -34.43 -18.59 23.06
N HIS A 668 -35.65 -18.19 23.42
CA HIS A 668 -36.87 -18.83 22.91
C HIS A 668 -37.45 -18.13 21.65
N PRO A 669 -37.65 -18.86 20.53
CA PRO A 669 -38.21 -18.33 19.29
C PRO A 669 -39.71 -18.62 19.22
N HIS A 670 -40.56 -17.83 19.89
CA HIS A 670 -42.00 -17.89 19.67
C HIS A 670 -42.61 -16.49 19.60
N ASN A 671 -43.50 -16.32 18.62
CA ASN A 671 -44.29 -15.14 18.22
C ASN A 671 -43.64 -14.26 17.14
N SER A 672 -44.10 -14.45 15.91
CA SER A 672 -44.00 -13.51 14.81
C SER A 672 -44.95 -12.35 15.09
N ALA A 673 -44.42 -11.22 15.57
CA ALA A 673 -45.09 -9.93 15.59
C ALA A 673 -44.27 -8.92 14.75
N PHE A 674 -44.94 -7.90 14.21
CA PHE A 674 -44.28 -6.87 13.41
C PHE A 674 -43.32 -6.04 14.28
N PHE A 675 -43.70 -5.70 15.51
CA PHE A 675 -42.84 -5.07 16.52
C PHE A 675 -42.89 -5.84 17.85
N ILE A 676 -41.73 -6.18 18.41
CA ILE A 676 -41.56 -6.70 19.78
C ILE A 676 -40.77 -5.66 20.57
N LEU A 677 -41.29 -5.13 21.67
CA LEU A 677 -40.64 -4.09 22.49
C LEU A 677 -39.70 -4.68 23.57
N PRO A 678 -38.66 -3.94 24.02
CA PRO A 678 -37.59 -4.47 24.89
C PRO A 678 -38.04 -4.88 26.30
N TRP A 679 -37.20 -5.72 26.92
CA TRP A 679 -37.22 -6.13 28.33
C TRP A 679 -36.58 -5.12 29.31
N LYS A 680 -35.97 -4.01 28.85
CA LYS A 680 -35.41 -2.94 29.71
C LYS A 680 -34.85 -1.75 28.91
N ASP A 681 -35.15 -0.51 29.33
CA ASP A 681 -34.43 0.75 29.04
C ASP A 681 -34.24 1.14 27.55
N GLY A 682 -35.15 0.74 26.66
CA GLY A 682 -35.09 1.08 25.22
C GLY A 682 -36.22 2.02 24.78
N ALA A 683 -35.90 3.01 23.95
CA ALA A 683 -36.88 3.94 23.37
C ALA A 683 -36.87 3.85 21.83
N LEU A 684 -38.03 3.58 21.24
CA LEU A 684 -38.26 3.61 19.79
C LEU A 684 -39.20 4.76 19.43
N THR A 685 -38.75 5.66 18.57
CA THR A 685 -39.60 6.73 18.00
C THR A 685 -39.73 6.56 16.50
N LEU A 686 -40.96 6.50 15.99
CA LEU A 686 -41.28 6.54 14.57
C LEU A 686 -41.90 7.90 14.26
N ASP A 687 -41.31 8.68 13.38
CA ASP A 687 -41.73 10.05 13.06
C ASP A 687 -41.87 10.21 11.55
N GLN A 688 -43.08 10.51 11.07
CA GLN A 688 -43.40 10.63 9.65
C GLN A 688 -43.04 9.37 8.82
N CYS A 689 -43.07 8.18 9.44
CA CYS A 689 -42.74 6.94 8.76
C CYS A 689 -43.91 6.38 7.92
N ARG A 690 -43.58 5.60 6.89
CA ARG A 690 -44.54 4.81 6.10
C ARG A 690 -44.26 3.33 6.25
N ILE A 691 -45.23 2.57 6.72
CA ILE A 691 -45.12 1.13 6.99
C ILE A 691 -45.99 0.36 6.01
N LYS A 692 -45.40 -0.45 5.14
CA LYS A 692 -46.12 -1.29 4.18
C LYS A 692 -46.11 -2.74 4.63
N VAL A 693 -47.26 -3.20 5.12
CA VAL A 693 -47.48 -4.58 5.54
C VAL A 693 -47.88 -5.39 4.30
N LEU A 694 -47.22 -6.54 4.07
CA LEU A 694 -47.52 -7.40 2.91
C LEU A 694 -47.96 -8.82 3.30
N ASP A 695 -47.90 -9.18 4.59
CA ASP A 695 -48.36 -10.48 5.09
C ASP A 695 -49.36 -10.29 6.24
N GLN A 696 -50.51 -10.96 6.17
CA GLN A 696 -51.73 -10.65 6.91
C GLN A 696 -51.85 -11.35 8.27
N LYS A 697 -50.93 -12.27 8.62
CA LYS A 697 -51.10 -13.21 9.75
C LYS A 697 -50.32 -12.87 11.02
N VAL A 698 -49.72 -11.69 11.10
CA VAL A 698 -48.75 -11.32 12.15
C VAL A 698 -49.29 -10.13 12.94
N PRO A 699 -49.52 -10.23 14.26
CA PRO A 699 -49.94 -9.09 15.08
C PRO A 699 -48.95 -7.93 14.97
N PHE A 700 -49.46 -6.70 14.91
CA PHE A 700 -48.63 -5.53 14.66
C PHE A 700 -47.67 -5.23 15.84
N PHE A 701 -48.12 -5.49 17.07
CA PHE A 701 -47.32 -5.44 18.30
C PHE A 701 -47.51 -6.71 19.13
N SER A 702 -46.45 -7.20 19.78
CA SER A 702 -46.57 -8.14 20.89
C SER A 702 -45.56 -7.84 21.99
N SER A 703 -45.97 -7.88 23.25
CA SER A 703 -45.08 -7.97 24.40
C SER A 703 -45.06 -9.42 24.91
N ASN A 704 -43.88 -9.94 25.25
CA ASN A 704 -43.70 -11.30 25.78
C ASN A 704 -43.41 -11.29 27.30
N SER A 705 -43.77 -10.24 28.05
CA SER A 705 -43.36 -10.09 29.46
C SER A 705 -44.52 -10.17 30.44
N HIS A 706 -44.39 -11.08 31.42
CA HIS A 706 -45.18 -11.10 32.65
C HIS A 706 -44.65 -10.12 33.74
N GLN A 707 -43.72 -9.21 33.40
CA GLN A 707 -43.23 -8.18 34.32
C GLN A 707 -43.19 -6.79 33.66
N PRO A 708 -43.60 -5.71 34.35
CA PRO A 708 -43.61 -4.35 33.82
C PRO A 708 -42.19 -3.85 33.60
N THR A 709 -41.87 -3.47 32.38
CA THR A 709 -40.59 -2.84 32.01
C THR A 709 -40.89 -1.54 31.27
N GLU A 710 -40.17 -0.46 31.62
CA GLU A 710 -40.35 0.87 31.02
C GLU A 710 -39.67 0.94 29.65
N SER A 711 -40.34 0.40 28.64
CA SER A 711 -39.96 0.58 27.23
C SER A 711 -40.95 1.55 26.58
N THR A 712 -40.46 2.55 25.85
CA THR A 712 -41.33 3.56 25.22
C THR A 712 -41.36 3.39 23.71
N LEU A 713 -42.56 3.31 23.14
CA LEU A 713 -42.80 3.45 21.71
C LEU A 713 -43.54 4.76 21.47
N THR A 714 -43.03 5.60 20.57
CA THR A 714 -43.68 6.85 20.15
C THR A 714 -43.95 6.81 18.65
N LEU A 715 -45.20 7.08 18.25
CA LEU A 715 -45.64 7.13 16.86
C LEU A 715 -46.12 8.56 16.54
N ASN A 716 -45.35 9.30 15.75
CA ASN A 716 -45.68 10.65 15.31
C ASN A 716 -45.93 10.64 13.81
N ASN A 717 -47.12 11.07 13.36
CA ASN A 717 -47.47 11.20 11.93
C ASN A 717 -47.11 9.97 11.07
N THR A 718 -47.13 8.76 11.66
CA THR A 718 -46.70 7.53 11.00
C THR A 718 -47.90 6.83 10.35
N THR A 719 -47.78 6.52 9.06
CA THR A 719 -48.81 5.86 8.26
C THR A 719 -48.55 4.35 8.15
N VAL A 720 -49.61 3.55 8.30
CA VAL A 720 -49.55 2.09 8.11
C VAL A 720 -50.46 1.72 6.94
N GLU A 721 -49.89 1.13 5.91
CA GLU A 721 -50.58 0.63 4.73
C GLU A 721 -50.77 -0.89 4.85
N PRO A 722 -52.02 -1.36 5.03
CA PRO A 722 -52.31 -2.78 5.15
C PRO A 722 -52.19 -3.50 3.81
N ALA A 723 -51.94 -4.80 3.88
CA ALA A 723 -52.01 -5.70 2.73
C ALA A 723 -53.48 -5.92 2.32
N GLY A 724 -54.05 -5.03 1.52
CA GLY A 724 -55.41 -5.16 0.99
C GLY A 724 -56.54 -4.72 1.94
N ALA A 725 -57.78 -4.98 1.53
CA ALA A 725 -59.00 -4.47 2.17
C ALA A 725 -59.49 -5.34 3.35
N VAL A 726 -58.79 -5.36 4.49
CA VAL A 726 -59.30 -6.02 5.72
C VAL A 726 -58.82 -5.31 7.00
N LYS A 727 -59.70 -5.31 8.02
CA LYS A 727 -59.50 -4.80 9.39
C LYS A 727 -58.31 -5.49 10.09
N THR A 728 -57.17 -4.82 10.17
CA THR A 728 -56.07 -5.19 11.08
C THR A 728 -56.37 -4.69 12.49
N ASN A 729 -56.38 -5.59 13.48
CA ASN A 729 -56.27 -5.18 14.89
C ASN A 729 -54.84 -4.65 15.11
N LEU A 730 -54.70 -3.32 15.19
CA LEU A 730 -53.42 -2.63 15.39
C LEU A 730 -52.76 -2.99 16.73
N PHE A 731 -53.53 -3.47 17.71
CA PHE A 731 -53.06 -3.88 19.02
C PHE A 731 -53.69 -5.24 19.36
N GLN A 732 -52.87 -6.19 19.84
CA GLN A 732 -53.38 -7.42 20.45
C GLN A 732 -53.28 -7.26 21.97
N GLN A 733 -54.44 -7.20 22.63
CA GLN A 733 -54.56 -7.11 24.08
C GLN A 733 -54.21 -8.49 24.68
N VAL A 734 -53.22 -8.54 25.56
CA VAL A 734 -52.94 -9.68 26.43
C VAL A 734 -52.92 -9.11 27.86
N ASP A 735 -53.78 -9.64 28.73
CA ASP A 735 -53.89 -9.25 30.15
C ASP A 735 -54.43 -7.84 30.49
N GLY A 736 -55.46 -7.38 29.78
CA GLY A 736 -56.47 -6.51 30.38
C GLY A 736 -56.22 -5.00 30.49
N GLU A 737 -55.05 -4.46 30.10
CA GLU A 737 -54.89 -3.00 29.95
C GLU A 737 -54.26 -2.64 28.60
N LEU A 738 -54.93 -1.72 27.89
CA LEU A 738 -54.47 -1.13 26.63
C LEU A 738 -53.82 0.21 26.96
N LYS A 739 -52.49 0.28 26.81
CA LYS A 739 -51.74 1.53 26.68
C LYS A 739 -51.02 1.54 25.34
#